data_AF-A0A9Y6JFK7-F1
#
_entry.id   AF-A0A9Y6JFK7-F1
#
_cell.length_a   1.000
_cell.length_b   1.000
_cell.length_c   1.000
_cell.angle_alpha   90.00
_cell.angle_beta   90.00
_cell.angle_gamma   90.00
#
_symmetry.space_group_name_H-M   'P 1'
#
loop_
_entity.id
_entity.type
_entity.pdbx_description
1 polymer ?
#
loop_
_entity_poly.entity_id
_entity_poly.type
_entity_poly.pdbx_seq_one_letter_code
_entity_poly.pdbx_strand_id
1 'polypeptide(L)'
;MEEELKCPVCGSLFKDPILLPCSHNVCLGCARNITVQTPEGETPVQSRASGSSDYDYLDMDKMSLYSETDSGYGSYTPCQLKSPNGVRVFPPAIPHRQCTLTCPLCHRSVSLDERGLRGFPRNRLLEAIVARYQQTRGASSSSSNAVKCQLCDRNPVDAAVMCEQCDVYYCNACQQRCHPSRGPLAKHRLVPPPNKAAGAGASGGGGGQQPPATARKPATCVDHEAENFSMYCSSCKAPVCMKCLEEGKHAKHDVKPLAVMWKQHKCQISQALNGVSDKAKDAKEFLVQLKNMLQQIQENGVEFEACLVAQCDSLIEALTRQKAKLLTKVTKEKEYKLKVVRDQITHCTMKLRQTTGMMEYCLEVLKENDPSGFLQISDALIKRVTSSQDQWVKGALEPKVGPDFDLTLNTDSLLQTILQLDFCQGKVEPRPSVPPAPLLQLEKCCTRNNSATLAWRVAMPTINPIEGYILELDDGNGGQYREVYVGKETVCTVDGLHFNSSYNARVKAYNSIGVGPYSKTVMLKTSDVAWFTFDPTSAHRDIVLTNDNQTVSCNSYDDRVVLGTAAFSKGIHYWEVSIDRYDNHPDPAFGIARINTMKDMMLGKDDKAWAMYVDNNRSWFMHNNSHTNRAEGGITKGSTVGVLLDLTKRTLTFYINKEQHGPTAFENLDGVFVPAVSLNRNVQVTLLTGLEVPKNIKQ
;
A
#
# COMPACT_ATOMS: atom_id res chain seq x y z
N MET A 1 29.80 -16.62 -36.43
CA MET A 1 30.23 -17.02 -37.78
C MET A 1 30.43 -18.52 -37.90
N GLU A 2 31.13 -19.17 -36.96
CA GLU A 2 31.35 -20.63 -37.01
C GLU A 2 30.07 -21.46 -37.07
N GLU A 3 29.06 -21.13 -36.26
CA GLU A 3 27.76 -21.83 -36.23
C GLU A 3 27.00 -21.74 -37.57
N GLU A 4 27.11 -20.61 -38.28
CA GLU A 4 26.48 -20.41 -39.60
C GLU A 4 27.17 -21.21 -40.73
N LEU A 5 28.37 -21.73 -40.48
CA LEU A 5 29.16 -22.49 -41.46
C LEU A 5 29.13 -24.01 -41.21
N LYS A 6 28.41 -24.46 -40.17
CA LYS A 6 28.25 -25.86 -39.82
C LYS A 6 26.97 -26.43 -40.42
N CYS A 7 27.05 -27.67 -40.89
CA CYS A 7 25.89 -28.42 -41.31
C CYS A 7 25.07 -28.87 -40.09
N PRO A 8 23.77 -28.59 -40.03
CA PRO A 8 22.91 -28.94 -38.89
C PRO A 8 22.76 -30.45 -38.67
N VAL A 9 23.14 -31.28 -39.65
CA VAL A 9 23.03 -32.75 -39.57
C VAL A 9 24.32 -33.41 -39.08
N CYS A 10 25.50 -32.96 -39.52
CA CYS A 10 26.77 -33.58 -39.13
C CYS A 10 27.63 -32.72 -38.18
N GLY A 11 27.18 -31.52 -37.82
CA GLY A 11 27.90 -30.57 -36.95
C GLY A 11 29.24 -30.05 -37.49
N SER A 12 29.65 -30.52 -38.67
CA SER A 12 30.92 -30.19 -39.33
C SER A 12 30.73 -29.07 -40.34
N LEU A 13 31.83 -28.41 -40.73
CA LEU A 13 31.81 -27.40 -41.79
C LEU A 13 31.24 -27.96 -43.09
N PHE A 14 30.44 -27.16 -43.82
CA PHE A 14 29.74 -27.62 -45.02
C PHE A 14 30.70 -28.20 -46.08
N LYS A 15 30.36 -29.40 -46.57
CA LYS A 15 31.04 -30.10 -47.67
C LYS A 15 30.00 -30.48 -48.73
N ASP A 16 30.18 -29.98 -49.95
CA ASP A 16 29.20 -30.06 -51.04
C ASP A 16 27.76 -29.63 -50.60
N PRO A 17 27.55 -28.42 -50.03
CA PRO A 17 26.24 -27.95 -49.61
C PRO A 17 25.25 -27.81 -50.77
N ILE A 18 24.06 -28.36 -50.59
CA ILE A 18 22.88 -28.07 -51.42
C ILE A 18 22.02 -26.99 -50.76
N LEU A 19 21.41 -26.13 -51.57
CA LEU A 19 20.48 -25.10 -51.12
C LEU A 19 19.04 -25.60 -51.23
N LEU A 20 18.32 -25.62 -50.11
CA LEU A 20 16.91 -26.01 -50.07
C LEU A 20 15.99 -24.83 -50.43
N PRO A 21 14.73 -25.07 -50.86
CA PRO A 21 13.75 -24.02 -51.15
C PRO A 21 13.41 -23.11 -49.96
N CYS A 22 13.69 -23.55 -48.73
CA CYS A 22 13.59 -22.73 -47.52
C CYS A 22 14.85 -21.87 -47.24
N SER A 23 15.78 -21.79 -48.19
CA SER A 23 17.06 -21.06 -48.12
C SER A 23 18.09 -21.60 -47.13
N HIS A 24 17.81 -22.72 -46.47
CA HIS A 24 18.77 -23.43 -45.61
C HIS A 24 19.67 -24.35 -46.43
N ASN A 25 20.85 -24.66 -45.87
CA ASN A 25 21.86 -25.47 -46.52
C ASN A 25 22.07 -26.79 -45.77
N VAL A 26 22.31 -27.88 -46.49
CA VAL A 26 22.67 -29.19 -45.95
C VAL A 26 23.75 -29.81 -46.84
N CYS A 27 24.74 -30.52 -46.28
CA CYS A 27 25.73 -31.24 -47.10
C CYS A 27 25.03 -32.28 -47.97
N LEU A 28 25.46 -32.46 -49.23
CA LEU A 28 24.86 -33.45 -50.14
C LEU A 28 24.87 -34.88 -49.54
N GLY A 29 25.95 -35.24 -48.83
CA GLY A 29 26.03 -36.51 -48.11
C GLY A 29 25.02 -36.63 -46.96
N CYS A 30 24.80 -35.54 -46.22
CA CYS A 30 23.82 -35.50 -45.15
C CYS A 30 22.39 -35.53 -45.69
N ALA A 31 22.10 -34.81 -46.77
CA ALA A 31 20.79 -34.79 -47.42
C ALA A 31 20.38 -36.18 -47.92
N ARG A 32 21.33 -36.97 -48.43
CA ARG A 32 21.11 -38.39 -48.81
C ARG A 32 20.66 -39.24 -47.62
N ASN A 33 21.22 -39.00 -46.44
CA ASN A 33 20.93 -39.80 -45.24
C ASN A 33 19.59 -39.44 -44.61
N ILE A 34 19.08 -38.22 -44.80
CA ILE A 34 17.81 -37.75 -44.23
C ILE A 34 16.65 -37.76 -45.24
N THR A 35 16.88 -38.27 -46.47
CA THR A 35 15.82 -38.45 -47.46
C THR A 35 15.05 -39.72 -47.14
N VAL A 36 13.73 -39.60 -47.00
CA VAL A 36 12.84 -40.74 -46.70
C VAL A 36 12.16 -41.21 -47.98
N GLN A 37 12.13 -42.54 -48.18
CA GLN A 37 11.35 -43.19 -49.25
C GLN A 37 10.04 -43.72 -48.64
N THR A 38 8.89 -43.28 -49.16
CA THR A 38 7.59 -43.80 -48.77
C THR A 38 7.10 -44.87 -49.77
N PRO A 39 6.67 -46.07 -49.34
CA PRO A 39 5.95 -47.02 -50.20
C PRO A 39 4.52 -46.49 -50.49
N GLU A 40 3.99 -46.72 -51.69
CA GLU A 40 2.64 -46.26 -52.06
C GLU A 40 1.54 -46.94 -51.24
N GLY A 41 0.63 -46.13 -50.69
CA GLY A 41 -0.59 -46.56 -50.02
C GLY A 41 -1.44 -45.38 -49.58
N GLU A 42 -2.48 -45.11 -50.37
CA GLU A 42 -3.68 -44.29 -50.08
C GLU A 42 -3.52 -42.77 -49.88
N THR A 43 -4.24 -42.03 -50.73
CA THR A 43 -4.51 -40.60 -50.61
C THR A 43 -5.39 -40.27 -49.40
N PRO A 44 -5.13 -39.18 -48.66
CA PRO A 44 -6.19 -38.51 -47.89
C PRO A 44 -6.56 -37.14 -48.45
N VAL A 45 -7.76 -37.09 -49.02
CA VAL A 45 -8.90 -36.18 -48.77
C VAL A 45 -8.61 -34.78 -48.19
N GLN A 46 -9.07 -33.77 -48.94
CA GLN A 46 -9.30 -32.39 -48.49
C GLN A 46 -10.33 -32.35 -47.34
N SER A 47 -10.08 -31.56 -46.31
CA SER A 47 -11.16 -31.08 -45.44
C SER A 47 -11.06 -29.58 -45.18
N ARG A 48 -12.15 -28.90 -45.53
CA ARG A 48 -12.44 -27.49 -45.26
C ARG A 48 -13.08 -27.35 -43.88
N ALA A 49 -13.01 -26.11 -43.40
CA ALA A 49 -13.97 -25.40 -42.55
C ALA A 49 -13.74 -25.37 -41.03
N SER A 50 -13.92 -24.14 -40.56
CA SER A 50 -13.83 -23.57 -39.23
C SER A 50 -14.92 -24.08 -38.28
N GLY A 51 -14.66 -23.98 -36.97
CA GLY A 51 -15.66 -24.12 -35.91
C GLY A 51 -15.08 -23.73 -34.55
N SER A 52 -15.68 -22.72 -33.93
CA SER A 52 -15.37 -22.09 -32.63
C SER A 52 -15.75 -22.97 -31.43
N SER A 53 -15.02 -22.85 -30.30
CA SER A 53 -15.62 -22.58 -28.97
C SER A 53 -14.56 -22.43 -27.85
N ASP A 54 -14.85 -21.49 -26.95
CA ASP A 54 -14.12 -21.05 -25.76
C ASP A 54 -14.06 -22.05 -24.57
N TYR A 55 -13.22 -21.67 -23.60
CA TYR A 55 -13.23 -21.94 -22.13
C TYR A 55 -12.12 -22.83 -21.52
N ASP A 56 -11.19 -22.13 -20.84
CA ASP A 56 -10.75 -22.24 -19.44
C ASP A 56 -9.84 -23.38 -18.87
N TYR A 57 -8.68 -22.88 -18.38
CA TYR A 57 -8.04 -23.01 -17.06
C TYR A 57 -7.40 -24.34 -16.55
N LEU A 58 -6.12 -24.20 -16.15
CA LEU A 58 -5.27 -24.98 -15.19
C LEU A 58 -4.88 -26.40 -15.66
N ASP A 59 -3.67 -26.92 -15.43
CA ASP A 59 -2.81 -26.84 -14.26
C ASP A 59 -1.41 -27.35 -14.67
N MET A 60 -0.36 -26.75 -14.10
CA MET A 60 1.03 -27.18 -14.23
C MET A 60 1.50 -27.57 -12.84
N ASP A 61 1.59 -28.87 -12.56
CA ASP A 61 2.76 -29.49 -11.91
C ASP A 61 2.49 -30.96 -11.55
N LYS A 62 3.33 -31.86 -12.08
CA LYS A 62 3.87 -32.96 -11.26
C LYS A 62 5.11 -33.59 -11.90
N MET A 63 6.26 -33.14 -11.44
CA MET A 63 7.50 -33.92 -11.53
C MET A 63 7.48 -34.98 -10.41
N SER A 64 7.73 -36.25 -10.74
CA SER A 64 8.57 -37.17 -9.96
C SER A 64 8.64 -38.58 -10.56
N LEU A 65 9.88 -38.97 -10.88
CA LEU A 65 10.56 -40.22 -10.49
C LEU A 65 9.85 -41.57 -10.75
N TYR A 66 10.45 -42.40 -11.62
CA TYR A 66 11.08 -43.68 -11.25
C TYR A 66 12.03 -44.13 -12.38
N SER A 67 12.99 -44.97 -11.99
CA SER A 67 14.33 -45.14 -12.55
C SER A 67 14.47 -46.35 -13.52
N GLU A 68 15.59 -46.31 -14.25
CA GLU A 68 16.50 -47.43 -14.61
C GLU A 68 16.07 -48.59 -15.53
N THR A 69 16.77 -48.69 -16.67
CA THR A 69 17.60 -49.85 -17.15
C THR A 69 17.98 -49.56 -18.62
N ASP A 70 19.24 -49.22 -18.92
CA ASP A 70 20.39 -50.09 -19.23
C ASP A 70 20.19 -51.03 -20.43
N SER A 71 20.80 -50.68 -21.58
CA SER A 71 21.63 -51.61 -22.40
C SER A 71 22.08 -51.02 -23.74
N GLY A 72 23.37 -50.70 -23.81
CA GLY A 72 24.35 -51.14 -24.82
C GLY A 72 24.06 -51.13 -26.33
N TYR A 73 24.77 -50.23 -27.03
CA TYR A 73 25.75 -50.50 -28.13
C TYR A 73 25.39 -51.40 -29.33
N GLY A 74 25.73 -50.92 -30.54
CA GLY A 74 26.42 -51.79 -31.51
C GLY A 74 25.83 -51.86 -32.92
N SER A 75 26.66 -51.44 -33.88
CA SER A 75 26.39 -51.23 -35.30
C SER A 75 26.54 -52.49 -36.18
N TYR A 76 26.04 -52.36 -37.42
CA TYR A 76 26.41 -53.05 -38.68
C TYR A 76 25.93 -54.51 -38.95
N THR A 77 25.16 -54.60 -40.04
CA THR A 77 24.88 -55.74 -40.97
C THR A 77 26.13 -56.57 -41.31
N PRO A 78 26.04 -57.89 -41.65
CA PRO A 78 25.69 -58.30 -43.04
C PRO A 78 25.16 -59.74 -43.30
N CYS A 79 24.77 -59.97 -44.58
CA CYS A 79 24.72 -61.23 -45.35
C CYS A 79 23.49 -62.18 -45.21
N GLN A 80 22.68 -62.35 -46.26
CA GLN A 80 22.81 -63.24 -47.45
C GLN A 80 22.40 -64.71 -47.21
N LEU A 81 21.59 -65.30 -48.10
CA LEU A 81 21.66 -66.71 -48.56
C LEU A 81 20.69 -66.97 -49.74
N LYS A 82 21.24 -67.18 -50.96
CA LYS A 82 21.20 -68.41 -51.83
C LYS A 82 19.90 -68.64 -52.64
N SER A 83 19.86 -69.10 -53.90
CA SER A 83 20.86 -69.59 -54.89
C SER A 83 20.14 -69.71 -56.29
N PRO A 84 20.51 -70.57 -57.27
CA PRO A 84 21.12 -70.17 -58.54
C PRO A 84 20.27 -70.58 -59.79
N ASN A 85 20.84 -70.34 -60.97
CA ASN A 85 20.43 -70.83 -62.30
C ASN A 85 19.34 -70.03 -63.03
N GLY A 86 19.73 -69.62 -64.24
CA GLY A 86 18.99 -68.67 -65.06
C GLY A 86 17.87 -69.27 -65.90
N VAL A 87 16.99 -68.37 -66.35
CA VAL A 87 16.53 -68.15 -67.73
C VAL A 87 15.59 -66.93 -67.67
N ARG A 88 15.65 -66.12 -68.73
CA ARG A 88 14.94 -64.85 -68.91
C ARG A 88 13.42 -65.04 -68.96
N VAL A 89 12.65 -64.16 -68.31
CA VAL A 89 11.42 -63.55 -68.85
C VAL A 89 11.21 -62.18 -68.20
N PHE A 90 11.18 -61.09 -68.97
CA PHE A 90 10.72 -59.77 -68.51
C PHE A 90 9.20 -59.78 -68.33
N PRO A 91 8.68 -59.09 -67.30
CA PRO A 91 7.64 -58.08 -67.60
C PRO A 91 7.72 -56.84 -66.68
N PRO A 92 6.87 -55.83 -66.89
CA PRO A 92 7.09 -54.57 -67.61
C PRO A 92 7.64 -53.42 -66.73
N ALA A 93 7.91 -52.26 -67.35
CA ALA A 93 8.37 -51.03 -66.69
C ALA A 93 7.33 -50.50 -65.67
N ILE A 94 7.78 -50.16 -64.45
CA ILE A 94 7.00 -49.57 -63.35
C ILE A 94 7.24 -48.03 -63.31
N PRO A 95 6.20 -47.18 -63.17
CA PRO A 95 6.38 -45.73 -63.02
C PRO A 95 6.56 -45.27 -61.55
N HIS A 96 7.44 -44.26 -61.39
CA HIS A 96 7.70 -43.29 -60.30
C HIS A 96 7.68 -43.69 -58.80
N ARG A 97 8.88 -43.62 -58.17
CA ARG A 97 9.07 -43.54 -56.70
C ARG A 97 9.07 -42.08 -56.23
N GLN A 98 8.22 -41.69 -55.28
CA GLN A 98 8.25 -40.36 -54.66
C GLN A 98 9.15 -40.37 -53.40
N CYS A 99 10.20 -39.55 -53.40
CA CYS A 99 11.09 -39.37 -52.25
C CYS A 99 10.89 -37.96 -51.65
N THR A 100 10.92 -37.81 -50.33
CA THR A 100 10.76 -36.50 -49.66
C THR A 100 11.95 -36.15 -48.78
N LEU A 101 12.35 -34.88 -48.78
CA LEU A 101 13.42 -34.33 -47.95
C LEU A 101 12.86 -33.26 -47.01
N THR A 102 13.10 -33.38 -45.70
CA THR A 102 12.67 -32.39 -44.69
C THR A 102 13.86 -31.58 -44.17
N CYS A 103 13.73 -30.25 -44.18
CA CYS A 103 14.77 -29.36 -43.66
C CYS A 103 14.88 -29.50 -42.12
N PRO A 104 16.08 -29.78 -41.55
CA PRO A 104 16.25 -29.96 -40.11
C PRO A 104 16.16 -28.65 -39.29
N LEU A 105 16.25 -27.49 -39.94
CA LEU A 105 16.24 -26.17 -39.26
C LEU A 105 14.86 -25.53 -39.18
N CYS A 106 13.98 -25.81 -40.15
CA CYS A 106 12.65 -25.18 -40.22
C CYS A 106 11.52 -26.19 -40.48
N HIS A 107 11.84 -27.48 -40.51
CA HIS A 107 10.91 -28.60 -40.66
C HIS A 107 10.04 -28.59 -41.93
N ARG A 108 10.38 -27.78 -42.94
CA ARG A 108 9.69 -27.76 -44.24
C ARG A 108 10.13 -28.94 -45.11
N SER A 109 9.16 -29.72 -45.60
CA SER A 109 9.37 -30.86 -46.50
C SER A 109 9.31 -30.47 -47.98
N VAL A 110 10.06 -31.18 -48.82
CA VAL A 110 10.12 -30.99 -50.28
C VAL A 110 10.12 -32.35 -50.97
N SER A 111 9.21 -32.53 -51.92
CA SER A 111 9.14 -33.71 -52.78
C SER A 111 10.22 -33.64 -53.87
N LEU A 112 10.94 -34.75 -54.08
CA LEU A 112 12.00 -34.86 -55.07
C LEU A 112 11.43 -35.30 -56.43
N ASP A 113 11.87 -34.63 -57.50
CA ASP A 113 11.57 -34.99 -58.89
C ASP A 113 12.46 -36.15 -59.37
N GLU A 114 12.34 -36.55 -60.65
CA GLU A 114 13.18 -37.62 -61.25
C GLU A 114 14.69 -37.36 -61.15
N ARG A 115 15.09 -36.08 -60.96
CA ARG A 115 16.48 -35.66 -60.76
C ARG A 115 16.95 -35.83 -59.30
N GLY A 116 16.06 -36.18 -58.38
CA GLY A 116 16.37 -36.47 -56.98
C GLY A 116 17.09 -35.30 -56.29
N LEU A 117 18.00 -35.63 -55.37
CA LEU A 117 18.84 -34.64 -54.68
C LEU A 117 19.79 -33.87 -55.62
N ARG A 118 19.96 -34.29 -56.88
CA ARG A 118 20.75 -33.55 -57.87
C ARG A 118 19.97 -32.36 -58.46
N GLY A 119 18.65 -32.30 -58.26
CA GLY A 119 17.80 -31.18 -58.67
C GLY A 119 18.01 -29.92 -57.82
N PHE A 120 18.61 -30.02 -56.62
CA PHE A 120 18.92 -28.85 -55.80
C PHE A 120 20.22 -28.16 -56.25
N PRO A 121 20.24 -26.82 -56.32
CA PRO A 121 21.44 -26.09 -56.68
C PRO A 121 22.51 -26.24 -55.60
N ARG A 122 23.75 -26.52 -56.01
CA ARG A 122 24.90 -26.53 -55.09
C ARG A 122 25.30 -25.10 -54.72
N ASN A 123 25.47 -24.83 -53.44
CA ASN A 123 25.86 -23.53 -52.94
C ASN A 123 27.39 -23.37 -52.95
N ARG A 124 27.96 -23.17 -54.14
CA ARG A 124 29.41 -22.95 -54.34
C ARG A 124 29.93 -21.68 -53.64
N LEU A 125 29.06 -20.71 -53.37
CA LEU A 125 29.42 -19.51 -52.60
C LEU A 125 29.72 -19.87 -51.15
N LEU A 126 28.89 -20.72 -50.53
CA LEU A 126 29.09 -21.22 -49.16
C LEU A 126 30.36 -22.08 -49.06
N GLU A 127 30.61 -22.96 -50.04
CA GLU A 127 31.88 -23.72 -50.13
C GLU A 127 33.09 -22.79 -50.17
N ALA A 128 33.05 -21.75 -51.01
CA ALA A 128 34.13 -20.77 -51.10
C ALA A 128 34.28 -19.93 -49.80
N ILE A 129 33.19 -19.65 -49.09
CA ILE A 129 33.22 -18.97 -47.78
C ILE A 129 33.86 -19.89 -46.73
N VAL A 130 33.47 -21.17 -46.67
CA VAL A 130 34.05 -22.18 -45.77
C VAL A 130 35.55 -22.34 -46.04
N ALA A 131 35.95 -22.45 -47.31
CA ALA A 131 37.37 -22.55 -47.68
C ALA A 131 38.18 -21.32 -47.25
N ARG A 132 37.64 -20.10 -47.44
CA ARG A 132 38.29 -18.87 -46.94
C ARG A 132 38.35 -18.84 -45.42
N TYR A 133 37.26 -19.19 -44.74
CA TYR A 133 37.20 -19.26 -43.29
C TYR A 133 38.23 -20.25 -42.72
N GLN A 134 38.38 -21.42 -43.35
CA GLN A 134 39.40 -22.42 -43.02
C GLN A 134 40.83 -21.93 -43.29
N GLN A 135 41.07 -21.19 -44.39
CA GLN A 135 42.39 -20.60 -44.69
C GLN A 135 42.77 -19.50 -43.69
N THR A 136 41.83 -18.64 -43.32
CA THR A 136 42.05 -17.59 -42.31
C THR A 136 42.30 -18.18 -40.92
N ARG A 137 41.62 -19.28 -40.56
CA ARG A 137 41.87 -20.02 -39.32
C ARG A 137 43.15 -20.87 -39.37
N GLY A 138 43.50 -21.41 -40.52
CA GLY A 138 44.73 -22.18 -40.77
C GLY A 138 46.00 -21.34 -40.68
N ALA A 139 45.92 -20.02 -40.87
CA ALA A 139 46.99 -19.07 -40.57
C ALA A 139 47.17 -18.80 -39.05
N SER A 140 46.21 -19.19 -38.22
CA SER A 140 46.30 -19.12 -36.76
C SER A 140 46.72 -20.45 -36.13
N SER A 141 46.87 -21.52 -36.92
CA SER A 141 47.10 -22.88 -36.42
C SER A 141 48.02 -23.73 -37.33
N SER A 142 49.12 -23.17 -37.83
CA SER A 142 50.16 -23.91 -38.57
C SER A 142 51.43 -24.13 -37.73
N SER A 143 51.32 -24.84 -36.61
CA SER A 143 52.47 -25.29 -35.80
C SER A 143 52.80 -26.78 -35.98
N SER A 144 52.45 -27.38 -37.13
CA SER A 144 52.72 -28.81 -37.38
C SER A 144 53.75 -29.11 -38.48
N ASN A 145 54.49 -28.12 -38.99
CA ASN A 145 55.55 -28.34 -39.99
C ASN A 145 56.91 -27.67 -39.65
N ALA A 146 57.12 -27.23 -38.41
CA ALA A 146 58.43 -26.76 -37.95
C ALA A 146 59.29 -27.96 -37.49
N VAL A 147 60.55 -28.02 -37.95
CA VAL A 147 61.51 -29.06 -37.56
C VAL A 147 61.79 -28.93 -36.06
N LYS A 148 61.65 -30.02 -35.31
CA LYS A 148 61.77 -30.03 -33.84
C LYS A 148 63.22 -30.27 -33.38
N CYS A 149 63.57 -29.76 -32.20
CA CYS A 149 64.85 -30.01 -31.55
C CYS A 149 65.02 -31.49 -31.21
N GLN A 150 66.19 -32.03 -31.53
CA GLN A 150 66.48 -33.46 -31.42
C GLN A 150 67.13 -33.87 -30.08
N LEU A 151 67.43 -32.91 -29.19
CA LEU A 151 68.07 -33.14 -27.87
C LEU A 151 67.15 -32.82 -26.67
N CYS A 152 65.83 -32.78 -26.85
CA CYS A 152 64.89 -32.56 -25.76
C CYS A 152 64.20 -33.86 -25.35
N ASP A 153 64.49 -34.41 -24.18
CA ASP A 153 64.07 -35.77 -23.80
C ASP A 153 62.56 -35.96 -23.51
N ARG A 154 61.82 -34.91 -23.10
CA ARG A 154 60.40 -35.07 -22.72
C ARG A 154 59.41 -34.06 -23.29
N ASN A 155 59.87 -33.06 -24.04
CA ASN A 155 58.96 -32.24 -24.87
C ASN A 155 59.76 -31.45 -25.93
N PRO A 156 59.86 -31.93 -27.17
CA PRO A 156 60.70 -31.29 -28.18
C PRO A 156 60.07 -30.01 -28.73
N VAL A 157 60.75 -28.89 -28.47
CA VAL A 157 60.42 -27.54 -28.96
C VAL A 157 60.96 -27.31 -30.37
N ASP A 158 60.44 -26.31 -31.07
CA ASP A 158 60.88 -25.96 -32.43
C ASP A 158 62.39 -25.64 -32.45
N ALA A 159 63.09 -26.21 -33.44
CA ALA A 159 64.51 -25.96 -33.63
C ALA A 159 64.73 -24.55 -34.18
N ALA A 160 65.64 -23.81 -33.55
CA ALA A 160 66.01 -22.46 -33.96
C ALA A 160 67.17 -22.48 -34.96
N VAL A 161 68.08 -23.46 -34.82
CA VAL A 161 69.29 -23.59 -35.62
C VAL A 161 69.64 -25.05 -35.88
N MET A 162 70.36 -25.29 -36.97
CA MET A 162 71.00 -26.55 -37.32
C MET A 162 72.50 -26.33 -37.35
N CYS A 163 73.27 -27.25 -36.76
CA CYS A 163 74.73 -27.24 -36.90
C CYS A 163 75.13 -27.99 -38.15
N GLU A 164 75.75 -27.33 -39.14
CA GLU A 164 76.14 -27.98 -40.40
C GLU A 164 77.17 -29.10 -40.18
N GLN A 165 78.05 -28.94 -39.19
CA GLN A 165 79.11 -29.92 -38.91
C GLN A 165 78.65 -31.09 -38.05
N CYS A 166 77.56 -30.94 -37.30
CA CYS A 166 76.98 -32.01 -36.47
C CYS A 166 75.72 -32.62 -37.07
N ASP A 167 75.14 -31.99 -38.10
CA ASP A 167 73.86 -32.33 -38.76
C ASP A 167 72.70 -32.58 -37.79
N VAL A 168 72.62 -31.74 -36.75
CA VAL A 168 71.64 -31.85 -35.68
C VAL A 168 70.94 -30.52 -35.48
N TYR A 169 69.65 -30.61 -35.16
CA TYR A 169 68.75 -29.48 -34.96
C TYR A 169 68.55 -29.18 -33.47
N TYR A 170 68.80 -27.92 -33.10
CA TYR A 170 68.77 -27.45 -31.71
C TYR A 170 67.74 -26.35 -31.52
N CYS A 171 67.02 -26.38 -30.40
CA CYS A 171 66.36 -25.20 -29.86
C CYS A 171 67.42 -24.28 -29.22
N ASN A 172 67.09 -23.00 -29.00
CA ASN A 172 68.03 -22.03 -28.42
C ASN A 172 68.63 -22.48 -27.08
N ALA A 173 67.84 -23.15 -26.23
CA ALA A 173 68.31 -23.63 -24.94
C ALA A 173 69.33 -24.79 -25.07
N CYS A 174 69.07 -25.76 -25.97
CA CYS A 174 70.00 -26.86 -26.23
C CYS A 174 71.23 -26.39 -27.02
N GLN A 175 71.08 -25.40 -27.92
CA GLN A 175 72.20 -24.77 -28.61
C GLN A 175 73.18 -24.16 -27.61
N GLN A 176 72.72 -23.34 -26.65
CA GLN A 176 73.64 -22.70 -25.71
C GLN A 176 74.35 -23.69 -24.78
N ARG A 177 73.73 -24.85 -24.50
CA ARG A 177 74.33 -25.92 -23.68
C ARG A 177 75.36 -26.76 -24.45
N CYS A 178 75.11 -27.05 -25.72
CA CYS A 178 75.98 -27.90 -26.54
C CYS A 178 76.97 -27.13 -27.42
N HIS A 179 76.67 -25.86 -27.74
CA HIS A 179 77.48 -24.90 -28.49
C HIS A 179 77.64 -23.57 -27.72
N PRO A 180 78.32 -23.56 -26.57
CA PRO A 180 78.73 -22.32 -25.92
C PRO A 180 79.79 -21.59 -26.78
N SER A 181 79.83 -20.26 -26.69
CA SER A 181 80.68 -19.38 -27.51
C SER A 181 82.20 -19.50 -27.23
N ARG A 182 82.62 -20.46 -26.40
CA ARG A 182 84.02 -20.74 -26.06
C ARG A 182 84.24 -22.25 -26.03
N GLY A 183 85.36 -22.69 -26.60
CA GLY A 183 85.72 -24.11 -26.71
C GLY A 183 85.78 -24.61 -28.16
N PRO A 184 86.08 -25.90 -28.38
CA PRO A 184 86.33 -26.45 -29.72
C PRO A 184 85.13 -26.31 -30.67
N LEU A 185 83.92 -26.41 -30.12
CA LEU A 185 82.65 -26.37 -30.85
C LEU A 185 82.18 -24.94 -31.20
N ALA A 186 82.90 -23.90 -30.77
CA ALA A 186 82.57 -22.51 -31.12
C ALA A 186 82.86 -22.17 -32.58
N LYS A 187 83.66 -23.00 -33.27
CA LYS A 187 83.98 -22.85 -34.70
C LYS A 187 82.94 -23.51 -35.62
N HIS A 188 81.96 -24.20 -35.06
CA HIS A 188 80.89 -24.83 -35.85
C HIS A 188 79.91 -23.76 -36.34
N ARG A 189 79.44 -23.95 -37.57
CA ARG A 189 78.55 -23.04 -38.29
C ARG A 189 77.11 -23.46 -38.06
N LEU A 190 76.40 -22.62 -37.32
CA LEU A 190 74.99 -22.79 -37.04
C LEU A 190 74.19 -22.00 -38.10
N VAL A 191 73.35 -22.70 -38.85
CA VAL A 191 72.49 -22.12 -39.89
C VAL A 191 71.01 -22.30 -39.52
N PRO A 192 70.11 -21.42 -39.96
CA PRO A 192 68.68 -21.63 -39.76
C PRO A 192 68.22 -22.93 -40.44
N PRO A 193 67.29 -23.69 -39.84
CA PRO A 193 66.73 -24.89 -40.48
C PRO A 193 66.03 -24.51 -41.79
N PRO A 194 66.15 -25.32 -42.86
CA PRO A 194 65.63 -24.96 -44.17
C PRO A 194 64.09 -24.95 -44.18
N ASN A 195 63.52 -23.74 -44.07
CA ASN A 195 62.12 -23.51 -44.44
C ASN A 195 62.02 -23.59 -45.97
N LYS A 196 61.36 -24.63 -46.49
CA LYS A 196 60.97 -24.72 -47.91
C LYS A 196 59.84 -23.71 -48.21
N ALA A 197 60.12 -22.42 -48.09
CA ALA A 197 59.28 -21.32 -48.58
C ALA A 197 60.02 -19.98 -48.55
N ALA A 198 61.17 -19.87 -49.24
CA ALA A 198 61.75 -18.57 -49.60
C ALA A 198 62.73 -18.72 -50.77
N GLY A 199 62.27 -18.44 -51.98
CA GLY A 199 63.12 -18.18 -53.15
C GLY A 199 62.69 -16.88 -53.81
N ALA A 200 63.61 -15.91 -53.81
CA ALA A 200 63.58 -14.57 -54.41
C ALA A 200 62.66 -13.53 -53.71
N GLY A 201 63.11 -12.34 -53.33
CA GLY A 201 64.32 -11.60 -53.70
C GLY A 201 63.93 -10.15 -54.04
N ALA A 202 64.59 -9.19 -53.41
CA ALA A 202 64.17 -7.80 -53.21
C ALA A 202 64.11 -6.87 -54.44
N SER A 203 63.31 -5.79 -54.33
CA SER A 203 63.72 -4.36 -54.38
C SER A 203 62.77 -3.44 -55.19
N GLY A 204 62.49 -2.25 -54.65
CA GLY A 204 62.15 -1.04 -55.42
C GLY A 204 60.69 -0.55 -55.42
N GLY A 205 60.43 0.51 -54.66
CA GLY A 205 59.65 1.69 -55.08
C GLY A 205 58.16 1.58 -55.42
N GLY A 206 57.33 2.23 -54.59
CA GLY A 206 56.23 3.11 -55.03
C GLY A 206 55.01 2.48 -55.74
N GLY A 207 53.86 2.55 -55.06
CA GLY A 207 52.56 2.74 -55.69
C GLY A 207 51.91 1.53 -56.38
N GLY A 208 50.81 1.06 -55.80
CA GLY A 208 49.76 0.35 -56.55
C GLY A 208 49.58 -1.13 -56.22
N GLN A 209 48.30 -1.47 -56.05
CA GLN A 209 47.67 -2.76 -56.33
C GLN A 209 47.79 -3.86 -55.26
N GLN A 210 46.64 -4.08 -54.61
CA GLN A 210 46.29 -5.33 -53.95
C GLN A 210 46.46 -6.54 -54.89
N PRO A 211 46.80 -7.73 -54.37
CA PRO A 211 47.02 -8.93 -55.19
C PRO A 211 45.73 -9.38 -55.90
N PRO A 212 45.84 -9.98 -57.11
CA PRO A 212 44.67 -10.31 -57.92
C PRO A 212 43.85 -11.42 -57.28
N ALA A 213 42.54 -11.19 -57.23
CA ALA A 213 41.54 -12.19 -56.93
C ALA A 213 41.74 -13.42 -57.84
N THR A 214 41.82 -14.61 -57.24
CA THR A 214 41.73 -15.87 -57.96
C THR A 214 40.52 -15.83 -58.90
N ALA A 215 40.75 -16.07 -60.20
CA ALA A 215 39.74 -16.01 -61.24
C ALA A 215 38.53 -16.90 -60.85
N ARG A 216 37.45 -16.26 -60.40
CA ARG A 216 36.19 -16.95 -60.08
C ARG A 216 35.58 -17.40 -61.39
N LYS A 217 35.50 -18.72 -61.63
CA LYS A 217 34.66 -19.23 -62.71
C LYS A 217 33.23 -18.72 -62.49
N PRO A 218 32.62 -17.98 -63.44
CA PRO A 218 31.24 -17.53 -63.30
C PRO A 218 30.31 -18.73 -63.12
N ALA A 219 29.29 -18.57 -62.27
CA ALA A 219 28.28 -19.60 -62.11
C ALA A 219 27.50 -19.74 -63.43
N THR A 220 27.41 -20.97 -63.93
CA THR A 220 26.71 -21.30 -65.17
C THR A 220 25.32 -21.86 -64.88
N CYS A 221 24.43 -21.75 -65.87
CA CYS A 221 23.06 -22.23 -65.78
C CYS A 221 23.00 -23.76 -65.64
N VAL A 222 22.06 -24.26 -64.83
CA VAL A 222 21.88 -25.71 -64.60
C VAL A 222 21.34 -26.40 -65.84
N ASP A 223 20.49 -25.71 -66.61
CA ASP A 223 19.94 -26.22 -67.87
C ASP A 223 20.86 -25.94 -69.07
N HIS A 224 21.74 -24.94 -68.97
CA HIS A 224 22.68 -24.53 -70.03
C HIS A 224 24.09 -24.36 -69.46
N GLU A 225 24.82 -25.47 -69.34
CA GLU A 225 26.11 -25.52 -68.63
C GLU A 225 27.20 -24.61 -69.21
N ALA A 226 27.09 -24.21 -70.48
CA ALA A 226 28.02 -23.31 -71.17
C ALA A 226 27.65 -21.81 -71.04
N GLU A 227 26.46 -21.48 -70.51
CA GLU A 227 25.98 -20.10 -70.41
C GLU A 227 26.11 -19.55 -68.99
N ASN A 228 26.60 -18.32 -68.90
CA ASN A 228 26.69 -17.59 -67.64
C ASN A 228 25.36 -16.91 -67.29
N PHE A 229 25.08 -16.79 -65.99
CA PHE A 229 23.96 -15.95 -65.54
C PHE A 229 24.25 -14.47 -65.81
N SER A 230 23.34 -13.80 -66.52
CA SER A 230 23.45 -12.39 -66.91
C SER A 230 22.29 -11.54 -66.39
N MET A 231 21.14 -12.17 -66.11
CA MET A 231 19.91 -11.51 -65.72
C MET A 231 19.35 -12.12 -64.42
N TYR A 232 18.41 -11.44 -63.77
CA TYR A 232 17.72 -11.89 -62.56
C TYR A 232 16.22 -11.77 -62.73
N CYS A 233 15.51 -12.88 -62.55
CA CYS A 233 14.06 -12.92 -62.62
C CYS A 233 13.45 -12.61 -61.25
N SER A 234 12.81 -11.45 -61.10
CA SER A 234 12.13 -11.03 -59.86
C SER A 234 10.98 -11.96 -59.49
N SER A 235 10.25 -12.47 -60.50
CA SER A 235 9.10 -13.37 -60.30
C SER A 235 9.53 -14.76 -59.79
N CYS A 236 10.66 -15.28 -60.26
CA CYS A 236 11.19 -16.59 -59.86
C CYS A 236 12.21 -16.52 -58.72
N LYS A 237 12.62 -15.31 -58.33
CA LYS A 237 13.68 -15.05 -57.33
C LYS A 237 15.01 -15.76 -57.62
N ALA A 238 15.35 -15.94 -58.89
CA ALA A 238 16.53 -16.71 -59.32
C ALA A 238 17.30 -16.01 -60.45
N PRO A 239 18.64 -16.19 -60.53
CA PRO A 239 19.42 -15.73 -61.67
C PRO A 239 19.10 -16.57 -62.92
N VAL A 240 19.07 -15.93 -64.09
CA VAL A 240 18.76 -16.56 -65.39
C VAL A 240 19.82 -16.20 -66.43
N CYS A 241 20.14 -17.14 -67.32
CA CYS A 241 21.03 -16.91 -68.46
C CYS A 241 20.23 -16.41 -69.68
N MET A 242 20.92 -15.95 -70.73
CA MET A 242 20.25 -15.44 -71.94
C MET A 242 19.46 -16.52 -72.68
N LYS A 243 19.99 -17.76 -72.76
CA LYS A 243 19.29 -18.88 -73.42
C LYS A 243 17.97 -19.25 -72.74
N CYS A 244 17.86 -19.20 -71.42
CA CYS A 244 16.58 -19.40 -70.72
C CYS A 244 15.54 -18.31 -71.03
N LEU A 245 15.99 -17.10 -71.39
CA LEU A 245 15.12 -16.01 -71.79
C LEU A 245 14.66 -16.18 -73.24
N GLU A 246 15.58 -16.58 -74.12
CA GLU A 246 15.33 -16.88 -75.55
C GLU A 246 14.41 -18.10 -75.75
N GLU A 247 14.56 -19.14 -74.93
CA GLU A 247 13.66 -20.31 -74.89
C GLU A 247 12.25 -20.00 -74.34
N GLY A 248 11.99 -18.75 -73.95
CA GLY A 248 10.66 -18.28 -73.54
C GLY A 248 10.21 -18.71 -72.14
N LYS A 249 11.02 -19.48 -71.40
CA LYS A 249 10.71 -19.96 -70.02
C LYS A 249 10.41 -18.81 -69.03
N HIS A 250 10.96 -17.62 -69.29
CA HIS A 250 10.75 -16.42 -68.48
C HIS A 250 10.17 -15.23 -69.27
N ALA A 251 9.56 -15.47 -70.44
CA ALA A 251 9.08 -14.41 -71.33
C ALA A 251 8.02 -13.47 -70.72
N LYS A 252 7.27 -13.94 -69.71
CA LYS A 252 6.23 -13.17 -68.99
C LYS A 252 6.64 -12.71 -67.59
N HIS A 253 7.90 -12.89 -67.21
CA HIS A 253 8.40 -12.53 -65.89
C HIS A 253 9.13 -11.19 -65.89
N ASP A 254 9.13 -10.49 -64.75
CA ASP A 254 9.95 -9.28 -64.58
C ASP A 254 11.42 -9.69 -64.44
N VAL A 255 12.24 -9.32 -65.40
CA VAL A 255 13.66 -9.68 -65.47
C VAL A 255 14.51 -8.42 -65.52
N LYS A 256 15.48 -8.31 -64.62
CA LYS A 256 16.38 -7.16 -64.49
C LYS A 256 17.84 -7.58 -64.67
N PRO A 257 18.75 -6.67 -65.09
CA PRO A 257 20.18 -6.98 -65.16
C PRO A 257 20.73 -7.47 -63.82
N LEU A 258 21.49 -8.58 -63.85
CA LEU A 258 21.98 -9.23 -62.63
C LEU A 258 22.82 -8.30 -61.77
N ALA A 259 23.62 -7.42 -62.39
CA ALA A 259 24.47 -6.46 -61.69
C ALA A 259 23.68 -5.42 -60.88
N VAL A 260 22.50 -5.00 -61.37
CA VAL A 260 21.64 -4.03 -60.68
C VAL A 260 21.00 -4.69 -59.46
N MET A 261 20.42 -5.88 -59.64
CA MET A 261 19.82 -6.64 -58.55
C MET A 261 20.86 -7.07 -57.50
N TRP A 262 22.08 -7.40 -57.92
CA TRP A 262 23.20 -7.69 -57.02
C TRP A 262 23.56 -6.50 -56.13
N LYS A 263 23.67 -5.28 -56.69
CA LYS A 263 23.91 -4.06 -55.88
C LYS A 263 22.73 -3.79 -54.94
N GLN A 264 21.50 -3.94 -55.42
CA GLN A 264 20.29 -3.71 -54.64
C GLN A 264 20.18 -4.69 -53.46
N HIS A 265 20.30 -5.99 -53.70
CA HIS A 265 20.23 -7.01 -52.64
C HIS A 265 21.39 -6.88 -51.66
N LYS A 266 22.60 -6.50 -52.11
CA LYS A 266 23.71 -6.18 -51.19
C LYS A 266 23.37 -5.01 -50.27
N CYS A 267 22.81 -3.93 -50.82
CA CYS A 267 22.39 -2.77 -50.05
C CYS A 267 21.29 -3.14 -49.04
N GLN A 268 20.28 -3.91 -49.45
CA GLN A 268 19.22 -4.40 -48.58
C GLN A 268 19.74 -5.29 -47.45
N ILE A 269 20.67 -6.21 -47.73
CA ILE A 269 21.30 -7.06 -46.70
C ILE A 269 22.12 -6.20 -45.74
N SER A 270 22.91 -5.23 -46.23
CA SER A 270 23.66 -4.30 -45.38
C SER A 270 22.74 -3.46 -44.49
N GLN A 271 21.63 -2.96 -45.02
CA GLN A 271 20.65 -2.20 -44.25
C GLN A 271 19.95 -3.08 -43.19
N ALA A 272 19.57 -4.31 -43.55
CA ALA A 272 18.98 -5.26 -42.62
C ALA A 272 19.97 -5.65 -41.50
N LEU A 273 21.26 -5.81 -41.83
CA LEU A 273 22.31 -6.08 -40.84
C LEU A 273 22.50 -4.93 -39.85
N ASN A 274 22.44 -3.68 -40.31
CA ASN A 274 22.45 -2.52 -39.42
C ASN A 274 21.26 -2.59 -38.45
N GLY A 275 20.05 -2.88 -38.94
CA GLY A 275 18.88 -3.03 -38.09
C GLY A 275 18.96 -4.19 -37.07
N VAL A 276 19.60 -5.31 -37.43
CA VAL A 276 19.87 -6.41 -36.48
C VAL A 276 20.92 -6.02 -35.44
N SER A 277 21.95 -5.26 -35.85
CA SER A 277 22.98 -4.74 -34.95
C SER A 277 22.41 -3.76 -33.92
N ASP A 278 21.53 -2.86 -34.36
CA ASP A 278 20.85 -1.91 -33.49
C ASP A 278 19.98 -2.67 -32.46
N LYS A 279 19.17 -3.63 -32.91
CA LYS A 279 18.39 -4.49 -32.00
C LYS A 279 19.25 -5.29 -31.03
N ALA A 280 20.43 -5.74 -31.46
CA ALA A 280 21.37 -6.45 -30.58
C ALA A 280 21.99 -5.50 -29.53
N LYS A 281 22.14 -4.21 -29.85
CA LYS A 281 22.55 -3.17 -28.89
C LYS A 281 21.43 -2.91 -27.87
N ASP A 282 20.20 -2.73 -28.34
CA ASP A 282 19.03 -2.55 -27.47
C ASP A 282 18.86 -3.73 -26.50
N ALA A 283 19.03 -4.96 -26.99
CA ALA A 283 18.97 -6.16 -26.16
C ALA A 283 20.08 -6.20 -25.08
N LYS A 284 21.30 -5.70 -25.39
CA LYS A 284 22.37 -5.58 -24.40
C LYS A 284 22.07 -4.51 -23.36
N GLU A 285 21.55 -3.36 -23.78
CA GLU A 285 21.14 -2.29 -22.88
C GLU A 285 20.01 -2.77 -21.95
N PHE A 286 19.03 -3.50 -22.48
CA PHE A 286 17.97 -4.13 -21.69
C PHE A 286 18.51 -5.17 -20.70
N LEU A 287 19.50 -5.98 -21.07
CA LEU A 287 20.16 -6.91 -20.13
C LEU A 287 20.85 -6.17 -18.99
N VAL A 288 21.46 -5.02 -19.24
CA VAL A 288 22.04 -4.18 -18.19
C VAL A 288 20.94 -3.61 -17.29
N GLN A 289 19.82 -3.15 -17.87
CA GLN A 289 18.68 -2.67 -17.11
C GLN A 289 18.10 -3.76 -16.18
N LEU A 290 17.95 -4.99 -16.68
CA LEU A 290 17.49 -6.12 -15.87
C LEU A 290 18.45 -6.44 -14.71
N LYS A 291 19.77 -6.39 -14.95
CA LYS A 291 20.77 -6.57 -13.89
C LYS A 291 20.69 -5.49 -12.83
N ASN A 292 20.52 -4.23 -13.24
CA ASN A 292 20.37 -3.11 -12.31
C ASN A 292 19.07 -3.24 -11.50
N MET A 293 17.96 -3.64 -12.13
CA MET A 293 16.70 -3.87 -11.45
C MET A 293 16.81 -5.01 -10.42
N LEU A 294 17.54 -6.09 -10.75
CA LEU A 294 17.80 -7.17 -9.81
C LEU A 294 18.60 -6.67 -8.58
N GLN A 295 19.62 -5.85 -8.80
CA GLN A 295 20.36 -5.23 -7.70
C GLN A 295 19.47 -4.31 -6.85
N GLN A 296 18.63 -3.48 -7.47
CA GLN A 296 17.69 -2.62 -6.75
C GLN A 296 16.68 -3.41 -5.92
N ILE A 297 16.15 -4.52 -6.44
CA ILE A 297 15.25 -5.39 -5.68
C ILE A 297 15.97 -5.98 -4.45
N GLN A 298 17.24 -6.35 -4.58
CA GLN A 298 18.04 -6.82 -3.46
C GLN A 298 18.26 -5.74 -2.40
N GLU A 299 18.67 -4.53 -2.81
CA GLU A 299 18.89 -3.40 -1.91
C GLU A 299 17.58 -2.97 -1.20
N ASN A 300 16.48 -2.82 -1.95
CA ASN A 300 15.17 -2.50 -1.39
C ASN A 300 14.65 -3.60 -0.45
N GLY A 301 14.95 -4.87 -0.74
CA GLY A 301 14.60 -6.00 0.12
C GLY A 301 15.27 -5.88 1.49
N VAL A 302 16.58 -5.61 1.51
CA VAL A 302 17.35 -5.41 2.76
C VAL A 302 16.82 -4.20 3.54
N GLU A 303 16.52 -3.09 2.87
CA GLU A 303 15.95 -1.90 3.52
C GLU A 303 14.56 -2.19 4.11
N PHE A 304 13.71 -2.92 3.38
CA PHE A 304 12.39 -3.32 3.85
C PHE A 304 12.47 -4.26 5.07
N GLU A 305 13.37 -5.23 5.06
CA GLU A 305 13.64 -6.10 6.21
C GLU A 305 14.08 -5.28 7.44
N ALA A 306 15.01 -4.34 7.26
CA ALA A 306 15.45 -3.48 8.34
C ALA A 306 14.32 -2.62 8.91
N CYS A 307 13.42 -2.11 8.06
CA CYS A 307 12.24 -1.36 8.49
C CYS A 307 11.27 -2.23 9.28
N LEU A 308 11.00 -3.46 8.82
CA LEU A 308 10.15 -4.42 9.53
C LEU A 308 10.69 -4.73 10.92
N VAL A 309 11.99 -5.02 11.02
CA VAL A 309 12.67 -5.27 12.31
C VAL A 309 12.51 -4.07 13.23
N ALA A 310 12.77 -2.86 12.75
CA ALA A 310 12.62 -1.64 13.55
C ALA A 310 11.18 -1.42 14.06
N GLN A 311 10.16 -1.73 13.24
CA GLN A 311 8.76 -1.64 13.66
C GLN A 311 8.42 -2.65 14.77
N CYS A 312 8.87 -3.90 14.62
CA CYS A 312 8.71 -4.93 15.65
C CYS A 312 9.42 -4.57 16.95
N ASP A 313 10.66 -4.07 16.87
CA ASP A 313 11.44 -3.65 18.04
C ASP A 313 10.77 -2.50 18.79
N SER A 314 10.15 -1.56 18.07
CA SER A 314 9.37 -0.47 18.69
C SER A 314 8.17 -1.00 19.50
N LEU A 315 7.47 -2.01 18.98
CA LEU A 315 6.38 -2.67 19.71
C LEU A 315 6.90 -3.39 20.97
N ILE A 316 8.04 -4.08 20.86
CA ILE A 316 8.69 -4.75 22.00
C ILE A 316 9.10 -3.73 23.07
N GLU A 317 9.66 -2.58 22.67
CA GLU A 317 10.05 -1.52 23.60
C GLU A 317 8.82 -0.96 24.34
N ALA A 318 7.73 -0.70 23.62
CA ALA A 318 6.48 -0.23 24.21
C ALA A 318 5.91 -1.23 25.24
N LEU A 319 5.91 -2.53 24.92
CA LEU A 319 5.51 -3.60 25.84
C LEU A 319 6.42 -3.67 27.07
N THR A 320 7.73 -3.53 26.87
CA THR A 320 8.73 -3.55 27.95
C THR A 320 8.54 -2.37 28.89
N ARG A 321 8.28 -1.17 28.35
CA ARG A 321 7.94 0.02 29.14
C ARG A 321 6.65 -0.16 29.91
N GLN A 322 5.63 -0.77 29.32
CA GLN A 322 4.36 -1.03 30.00
C GLN A 322 4.52 -2.05 31.13
N LYS A 323 5.29 -3.12 30.92
CA LYS A 323 5.68 -4.09 31.96
C LYS A 323 6.33 -3.39 33.16
N ALA A 324 7.28 -2.49 32.93
CA ALA A 324 7.94 -1.74 34.02
C ALA A 324 6.96 -0.88 34.84
N LYS A 325 6.00 -0.22 34.17
CA LYS A 325 4.94 0.55 34.84
C LYS A 325 4.04 -0.33 35.71
N LEU A 326 3.64 -1.50 35.20
CA LEU A 326 2.81 -2.45 35.94
C LEU A 326 3.55 -2.98 37.18
N LEU A 327 4.82 -3.36 37.04
CA LEU A 327 5.65 -3.77 38.17
C LEU A 327 5.77 -2.67 39.23
N THR A 328 5.90 -1.41 38.80
CA THR A 328 5.95 -0.27 39.74
C THR A 328 4.66 -0.15 40.56
N LYS A 329 3.49 -0.43 39.97
CA LYS A 329 2.21 -0.44 40.72
C LYS A 329 2.18 -1.54 41.77
N VAL A 330 2.63 -2.75 41.42
CA VAL A 330 2.73 -3.88 42.36
C VAL A 330 3.69 -3.54 43.51
N THR A 331 4.86 -2.96 43.21
CA THR A 331 5.83 -2.55 44.25
C THR A 331 5.25 -1.50 45.19
N LYS A 332 4.53 -0.48 44.66
CA LYS A 332 3.89 0.55 45.49
C LYS A 332 2.81 -0.03 46.42
N GLU A 333 1.97 -0.92 45.91
CA GLU A 333 0.95 -1.60 46.73
C GLU A 333 1.59 -2.44 47.84
N LYS A 334 2.67 -3.17 47.50
CA LYS A 334 3.46 -3.94 48.47
C LYS A 334 4.03 -3.03 49.56
N GLU A 335 4.68 -1.93 49.18
CA GLU A 335 5.28 -0.98 50.12
C GLU A 335 4.25 -0.33 51.03
N TYR A 336 3.09 0.06 50.47
CA TYR A 336 1.96 0.58 51.22
C TYR A 336 1.47 -0.42 52.28
N LYS A 337 1.16 -1.65 51.87
CA LYS A 337 0.70 -2.70 52.79
C LYS A 337 1.74 -3.00 53.89
N LEU A 338 3.02 -3.14 53.52
CA LEU A 338 4.11 -3.35 54.47
C LEU A 338 4.22 -2.20 55.48
N LYS A 339 4.08 -0.96 55.02
CA LYS A 339 4.09 0.22 55.89
C LYS A 339 2.94 0.19 56.88
N VAL A 340 1.71 -0.03 56.41
CA VAL A 340 0.51 -0.09 57.28
C VAL A 340 0.66 -1.16 58.36
N VAL A 341 1.13 -2.36 58.00
CA VAL A 341 1.35 -3.44 58.97
C VAL A 341 2.47 -3.11 59.95
N ARG A 342 3.58 -2.53 59.48
CA ARG A 342 4.70 -2.13 60.35
C ARG A 342 4.29 -1.02 61.34
N ASP A 343 3.48 -0.07 60.91
CA ASP A 343 2.93 1.00 61.74
C ASP A 343 1.93 0.45 62.76
N GLN A 344 1.11 -0.56 62.40
CA GLN A 344 0.25 -1.26 63.36
C GLN A 344 1.07 -2.03 64.41
N ILE A 345 2.12 -2.76 64.01
CA ILE A 345 2.99 -3.50 64.93
C ILE A 345 3.62 -2.55 65.94
N THR A 346 4.20 -1.44 65.47
CA THR A 346 4.83 -0.44 66.37
C THR A 346 3.81 0.18 67.32
N HIS A 347 2.62 0.56 66.84
CA HIS A 347 1.56 1.10 67.69
C HIS A 347 1.12 0.10 68.78
N CYS A 348 0.82 -1.15 68.40
CA CYS A 348 0.43 -2.19 69.35
C CYS A 348 1.54 -2.49 70.36
N THR A 349 2.80 -2.52 69.92
CA THR A 349 3.95 -2.77 70.81
C THR A 349 4.11 -1.65 71.85
N MET A 350 3.96 -0.38 71.44
CA MET A 350 4.03 0.75 72.37
C MET A 350 2.88 0.76 73.38
N LYS A 351 1.65 0.54 72.90
CA LYS A 351 0.45 0.40 73.74
C LYS A 351 0.58 -0.73 74.76
N LEU A 352 1.09 -1.88 74.32
CA LEU A 352 1.32 -3.04 75.18
C LEU A 352 2.32 -2.69 76.27
N ARG A 353 3.48 -2.13 75.92
CA ARG A 353 4.51 -1.71 76.89
C ARG A 353 3.98 -0.70 77.91
N GLN A 354 3.18 0.28 77.47
CA GLN A 354 2.57 1.26 78.35
C GLN A 354 1.55 0.64 79.31
N THR A 355 0.73 -0.30 78.82
CA THR A 355 -0.26 -1.01 79.62
C THR A 355 0.43 -1.93 80.65
N THR A 356 1.48 -2.64 80.25
CA THR A 356 2.28 -3.49 81.14
C THR A 356 2.93 -2.68 82.25
N GLY A 357 3.60 -1.56 81.94
CA GLY A 357 4.22 -0.73 82.97
C GLY A 357 3.21 -0.08 83.92
N MET A 358 2.03 0.29 83.41
CA MET A 358 0.94 0.78 84.27
C MET A 358 0.41 -0.33 85.19
N MET A 359 0.26 -1.55 84.68
CA MET A 359 -0.15 -2.71 85.47
C MET A 359 0.85 -3.01 86.59
N GLU A 360 2.15 -3.05 86.27
CA GLU A 360 3.23 -3.24 87.24
C GLU A 360 3.22 -2.16 88.33
N TYR A 361 3.04 -0.88 87.96
CA TYR A 361 2.92 0.22 88.92
C TYR A 361 1.68 0.07 89.83
N CYS A 362 0.53 -0.31 89.27
CA CYS A 362 -0.67 -0.56 90.06
C CYS A 362 -0.44 -1.70 91.06
N LEU A 363 0.23 -2.77 90.64
CA LEU A 363 0.58 -3.90 91.53
C LEU A 363 1.51 -3.48 92.67
N GLU A 364 2.40 -2.53 92.45
CA GLU A 364 3.28 -2.00 93.51
C GLU A 364 2.50 -1.10 94.48
N VAL A 365 1.66 -0.20 93.97
CA VAL A 365 0.80 0.68 94.79
C VAL A 365 -0.15 -0.14 95.70
N LEU A 366 -0.61 -1.30 95.23
CA LEU A 366 -1.46 -2.21 96.02
C LEU A 366 -0.75 -2.82 97.25
N LYS A 367 0.59 -2.76 97.34
CA LYS A 367 1.36 -3.23 98.50
C LYS A 367 1.50 -2.18 99.61
N GLU A 368 1.03 -0.96 99.37
CA GLU A 368 1.19 0.15 100.32
C GLU A 368 0.37 -0.07 101.59
N ASN A 369 0.98 0.18 102.75
CA ASN A 369 0.38 -0.11 104.05
C ASN A 369 -0.20 1.13 104.76
N ASP A 370 0.11 2.35 104.29
CA ASP A 370 -0.49 3.59 104.80
C ASP A 370 -1.83 3.90 104.10
N PRO A 371 -2.97 3.88 104.82
CA PRO A 371 -4.28 4.17 104.23
C PRO A 371 -4.39 5.58 103.67
N SER A 372 -3.69 6.55 104.26
CA SER A 372 -3.80 7.96 103.88
C SER A 372 -3.06 8.27 102.57
N GLY A 373 -1.82 7.80 102.43
CA GLY A 373 -1.04 7.88 101.20
C GLY A 373 -1.66 7.09 100.04
N PHE A 374 -2.22 5.90 100.28
CA PHE A 374 -2.90 5.12 99.26
C PHE A 374 -4.12 5.85 98.67
N LEU A 375 -4.98 6.40 99.53
CA LEU A 375 -6.20 7.08 99.09
C LEU A 375 -5.91 8.38 98.30
N GLN A 376 -4.78 9.06 98.56
CA GLN A 376 -4.39 10.27 97.81
C GLN A 376 -4.20 10.02 96.29
N ILE A 377 -3.80 8.82 95.88
CA ILE A 377 -3.46 8.51 94.47
C ILE A 377 -4.42 7.53 93.79
N SER A 378 -5.15 6.70 94.57
CA SER A 378 -5.97 5.59 94.06
C SER A 378 -7.05 6.02 93.07
N ASP A 379 -7.80 7.09 93.36
CA ASP A 379 -8.94 7.54 92.55
C ASP A 379 -8.51 8.01 91.14
N ALA A 380 -7.35 8.68 91.05
CA ALA A 380 -6.75 9.07 89.79
C ALA A 380 -6.18 7.87 89.02
N LEU A 381 -5.64 6.88 89.73
CA LEU A 381 -5.09 5.67 89.14
C LEU A 381 -6.20 4.78 88.56
N ILE A 382 -7.31 4.61 89.26
CA ILE A 382 -8.50 3.88 88.79
C ILE A 382 -8.98 4.49 87.46
N LYS A 383 -9.16 5.82 87.39
CA LYS A 383 -9.55 6.51 86.15
C LYS A 383 -8.58 6.25 85.00
N ARG A 384 -7.27 6.26 85.26
CA ARG A 384 -6.23 5.96 84.26
C ARG A 384 -6.30 4.51 83.76
N VAL A 385 -6.51 3.55 84.66
CA VAL A 385 -6.62 2.13 84.31
C VAL A 385 -7.86 1.88 83.47
N THR A 386 -9.03 2.39 83.88
CA THR A 386 -10.27 2.27 83.12
C THR A 386 -10.15 2.91 81.74
N SER A 387 -9.57 4.12 81.65
CA SER A 387 -9.35 4.79 80.37
C SER A 387 -8.42 4.00 79.44
N SER A 388 -7.35 3.38 79.97
CA SER A 388 -6.48 2.53 79.17
C SER A 388 -7.15 1.25 78.72
N GLN A 389 -8.04 0.67 79.54
CA GLN A 389 -8.82 -0.52 79.22
C GLN A 389 -9.82 -0.24 78.09
N ASP A 390 -10.52 0.89 78.15
CA ASP A 390 -11.49 1.32 77.12
C ASP A 390 -10.84 1.57 75.75
N GLN A 391 -9.53 1.85 75.73
CA GLN A 391 -8.80 2.03 74.46
C GLN A 391 -8.40 0.72 73.76
N TRP A 392 -8.62 -0.45 74.39
CA TRP A 392 -8.36 -1.77 73.79
C TRP A 392 -9.59 -2.41 73.13
N VAL A 393 -10.72 -1.70 73.04
CA VAL A 393 -12.03 -2.24 72.63
C VAL A 393 -12.06 -2.75 71.17
N LYS A 394 -13.04 -3.63 70.89
CA LYS A 394 -13.31 -4.35 69.63
C LYS A 394 -12.94 -3.56 68.35
N GLY A 395 -12.15 -4.20 67.49
CA GLY A 395 -11.65 -3.63 66.23
C GLY A 395 -10.21 -3.11 66.30
N ALA A 396 -9.67 -2.82 67.48
CA ALA A 396 -8.30 -2.33 67.65
C ALA A 396 -7.21 -3.35 67.26
N LEU A 397 -7.53 -4.65 67.30
CA LEU A 397 -6.62 -5.77 67.00
C LEU A 397 -6.87 -6.40 65.63
N GLU A 398 -7.66 -5.77 64.76
CA GLU A 398 -7.92 -6.28 63.43
C GLU A 398 -6.86 -5.78 62.42
N PRO A 399 -6.39 -6.66 61.50
CA PRO A 399 -5.46 -6.25 60.44
C PRO A 399 -6.11 -5.19 59.53
N LYS A 400 -5.44 -4.05 59.34
CA LYS A 400 -5.96 -2.98 58.46
C LYS A 400 -5.85 -3.32 56.96
N VAL A 401 -5.02 -4.29 56.61
CA VAL A 401 -4.80 -4.74 55.23
C VAL A 401 -4.60 -6.26 55.20
N GLY A 402 -5.09 -6.91 54.14
CA GLY A 402 -4.86 -8.33 53.87
C GLY A 402 -3.59 -8.60 53.04
N PRO A 403 -3.08 -9.84 53.02
CA PRO A 403 -1.86 -10.21 52.30
C PRO A 403 -2.03 -10.27 50.78
N ASP A 404 -3.24 -10.48 50.29
CA ASP A 404 -3.53 -10.69 48.86
C ASP A 404 -3.48 -9.39 48.06
N PHE A 405 -3.02 -9.45 46.81
CA PHE A 405 -3.02 -8.31 45.90
C PHE A 405 -4.30 -8.31 45.08
N ASP A 406 -5.15 -7.29 45.23
CA ASP A 406 -6.35 -7.11 44.42
C ASP A 406 -6.01 -6.39 43.11
N LEU A 407 -5.19 -7.05 42.28
CA LEU A 407 -4.72 -6.54 40.99
C LEU A 407 -4.90 -7.63 39.93
N THR A 408 -5.74 -7.36 38.93
CA THR A 408 -5.98 -8.27 37.80
C THR A 408 -5.42 -7.68 36.50
N LEU A 409 -4.78 -8.52 35.68
CA LEU A 409 -4.27 -8.15 34.36
C LEU A 409 -4.88 -9.08 33.31
N ASN A 410 -5.61 -8.51 32.35
CA ASN A 410 -6.13 -9.25 31.19
C ASN A 410 -5.26 -8.96 29.96
N THR A 411 -4.74 -10.01 29.32
CA THR A 411 -3.85 -9.92 28.15
C THR A 411 -4.47 -10.46 26.85
N ASP A 412 -5.68 -11.01 26.90
CA ASP A 412 -6.23 -11.82 25.81
C ASP A 412 -6.47 -11.00 24.53
N SER A 413 -7.03 -9.81 24.66
CA SER A 413 -7.27 -8.91 23.52
C SER A 413 -5.97 -8.45 22.85
N LEU A 414 -4.91 -8.23 23.64
CA LEU A 414 -3.61 -7.83 23.11
C LEU A 414 -2.93 -8.98 22.39
N LEU A 415 -3.01 -10.20 22.95
CA LEU A 415 -2.48 -11.40 22.32
C LEU A 415 -3.16 -11.68 20.98
N GLN A 416 -4.49 -11.54 20.91
CA GLN A 416 -5.24 -11.67 19.66
C GLN A 416 -4.80 -10.64 18.62
N THR A 417 -4.56 -9.40 19.03
CA THR A 417 -4.05 -8.35 18.12
C THR A 417 -2.65 -8.68 17.59
N ILE A 418 -1.75 -9.20 18.44
CA ILE A 418 -0.39 -9.59 18.03
C ILE A 418 -0.42 -10.76 17.04
N LEU A 419 -1.31 -11.74 17.25
CA LEU A 419 -1.49 -12.88 16.34
C LEU A 419 -2.08 -12.48 14.97
N GLN A 420 -2.69 -11.31 14.86
CA GLN A 420 -3.25 -10.76 13.63
C GLN A 420 -2.26 -9.86 12.86
N LEU A 421 -1.02 -9.71 13.33
CA LEU A 421 0.01 -8.94 12.61
C LEU A 421 0.37 -9.65 11.30
N ASP A 422 0.03 -9.02 10.18
CA ASP A 422 0.29 -9.53 8.83
C ASP A 422 0.60 -8.36 7.86
N PHE A 423 1.25 -8.67 6.74
CA PHE A 423 1.54 -7.68 5.70
C PHE A 423 0.26 -7.30 4.96
N CYS A 424 -0.08 -6.01 4.97
CA CYS A 424 -1.15 -5.48 4.14
C CYS A 424 -0.69 -5.39 2.68
N GLN A 425 -0.71 -6.50 1.93
CA GLN A 425 -0.52 -6.48 0.48
C GLN A 425 -1.74 -5.85 -0.19
N GLY A 426 -1.52 -4.86 -1.06
CA GLY A 426 -2.54 -4.03 -1.72
C GLY A 426 -3.49 -4.72 -2.70
N LYS A 427 -3.79 -6.01 -2.53
CA LYS A 427 -4.90 -6.72 -3.17
C LYS A 427 -5.40 -7.81 -2.23
N VAL A 428 -6.46 -7.52 -1.47
CA VAL A 428 -7.20 -8.53 -0.74
C VAL A 428 -8.63 -8.46 -1.25
N GLU A 429 -9.14 -9.56 -1.80
CA GLU A 429 -10.57 -9.88 -1.68
C GLU A 429 -10.75 -10.48 -0.28
N PRO A 430 -11.33 -9.75 0.70
CA PRO A 430 -11.54 -10.30 2.03
C PRO A 430 -12.97 -10.82 2.11
N ARG A 431 -13.15 -11.79 3.00
CA ARG A 431 -14.47 -12.27 3.41
C ARG A 431 -15.37 -11.09 3.81
N PRO A 432 -16.69 -11.19 3.57
CA PRO A 432 -17.63 -10.16 3.98
C PRO A 432 -17.56 -9.93 5.49
N SER A 433 -17.19 -8.71 5.87
CA SER A 433 -17.08 -8.27 7.26
C SER A 433 -17.93 -7.02 7.50
N VAL A 434 -18.32 -6.80 8.76
CA VAL A 434 -18.98 -5.57 9.19
C VAL A 434 -18.02 -4.37 9.07
N PRO A 435 -18.53 -3.13 8.90
CA PRO A 435 -17.67 -1.97 8.73
C PRO A 435 -16.78 -1.72 9.95
N PRO A 436 -15.55 -1.20 9.77
CA PRO A 436 -14.70 -0.81 10.88
C PRO A 436 -15.25 0.44 11.59
N ALA A 437 -14.81 0.67 12.84
CA ALA A 437 -15.21 1.84 13.61
C ALA A 437 -14.88 3.15 12.87
N PRO A 438 -15.84 4.07 12.69
CA PRO A 438 -15.54 5.39 12.14
C PRO A 438 -14.62 6.18 13.07
N LEU A 439 -13.83 7.07 12.49
CA LEU A 439 -12.95 7.99 13.19
C LEU A 439 -13.57 9.38 13.21
N LEU A 440 -13.87 9.89 14.41
CA LEU A 440 -14.31 11.28 14.59
C LEU A 440 -13.16 12.24 14.24
N GLN A 441 -13.46 13.20 13.37
CA GLN A 441 -12.56 14.27 12.94
C GLN A 441 -12.69 15.44 13.92
N LEU A 442 -11.97 15.38 15.04
CA LEU A 442 -12.08 16.37 16.12
C LEU A 442 -11.83 17.81 15.62
N GLU A 443 -10.97 17.96 14.62
CA GLU A 443 -10.66 19.25 13.97
C GLU A 443 -11.83 19.86 13.19
N LYS A 444 -12.82 19.04 12.82
CA LYS A 444 -14.05 19.47 12.14
C LYS A 444 -15.27 19.47 13.07
N CYS A 445 -15.14 18.91 14.27
CA CYS A 445 -16.20 18.93 15.26
C CYS A 445 -16.22 20.29 15.96
N CYS A 446 -17.39 20.88 16.13
CA CYS A 446 -17.52 22.15 16.83
C CYS A 446 -18.85 22.23 17.56
N THR A 447 -18.86 22.96 18.68
CA THR A 447 -20.09 23.35 19.36
C THR A 447 -20.34 24.83 19.12
N ARG A 448 -21.59 25.19 18.85
CA ARG A 448 -22.02 26.57 18.68
C ARG A 448 -23.33 26.75 19.43
N ASN A 449 -23.32 27.56 20.48
CA ASN A 449 -24.51 27.84 21.27
C ASN A 449 -25.10 26.54 21.88
N ASN A 450 -26.29 26.14 21.43
CA ASN A 450 -26.98 24.90 21.77
C ASN A 450 -26.94 23.83 20.66
N SER A 451 -25.99 23.91 19.73
CA SER A 451 -25.80 22.90 18.71
C SER A 451 -24.38 22.35 18.66
N ALA A 452 -24.26 21.12 18.18
CA ALA A 452 -22.99 20.45 18.01
C ALA A 452 -22.90 19.82 16.62
N THR A 453 -21.86 20.18 15.87
CA THR A 453 -21.54 19.57 14.59
C THR A 453 -20.46 18.52 14.81
N LEU A 454 -20.73 17.28 14.41
CA LEU A 454 -19.79 16.18 14.41
C LEU A 454 -19.49 15.73 12.99
N ALA A 455 -18.23 15.42 12.73
CA ALA A 455 -17.76 14.88 11.46
C ALA A 455 -16.95 13.62 11.72
N TRP A 456 -17.10 12.61 10.87
CA TRP A 456 -16.37 11.35 10.95
C TRP A 456 -15.90 10.89 9.58
N ARG A 457 -14.95 9.97 9.55
CA ARG A 457 -14.48 9.30 8.33
C ARG A 457 -14.14 7.86 8.61
N VAL A 458 -14.00 7.07 7.55
CA VAL A 458 -13.52 5.70 7.67
C VAL A 458 -12.08 5.64 7.18
N ALA A 459 -11.19 5.03 7.97
CA ALA A 459 -9.74 5.05 7.75
C ALA A 459 -9.32 4.28 6.47
N MET A 460 -10.11 3.29 6.08
CA MET A 460 -9.84 2.39 4.97
C MET A 460 -11.10 2.26 4.10
N PRO A 461 -10.99 2.23 2.77
CA PRO A 461 -12.11 1.85 1.91
C PRO A 461 -12.58 0.44 2.29
N THR A 462 -13.84 0.29 2.65
CA THR A 462 -14.44 -1.02 2.93
C THR A 462 -14.82 -1.70 1.61
N ILE A 463 -14.56 -3.02 1.48
CA ILE A 463 -14.97 -3.77 0.28
C ILE A 463 -16.49 -3.78 0.12
N ASN A 464 -17.23 -3.93 1.23
CA ASN A 464 -18.66 -3.74 1.26
C ASN A 464 -18.98 -2.24 1.44
N PRO A 465 -19.84 -1.65 0.60
CA PRO A 465 -20.23 -0.25 0.77
C PRO A 465 -20.94 -0.08 2.12
N ILE A 466 -20.56 0.97 2.83
CA ILE A 466 -21.25 1.37 4.05
C ILE A 466 -22.63 1.88 3.66
N GLU A 467 -23.67 1.28 4.23
CA GLU A 467 -25.06 1.66 3.97
C GLU A 467 -25.45 2.89 4.78
N GLY A 468 -24.82 3.10 5.94
CA GLY A 468 -24.95 4.31 6.72
C GLY A 468 -24.20 4.27 8.05
N TYR A 469 -24.45 5.31 8.83
CA TYR A 469 -23.86 5.58 10.14
C TYR A 469 -24.98 5.84 11.14
N ILE A 470 -24.70 5.51 12.40
CA ILE A 470 -25.55 5.80 13.54
C ILE A 470 -24.73 6.62 14.52
N LEU A 471 -25.14 7.86 14.78
CA LEU A 471 -24.55 8.75 15.77
C LEU A 471 -25.40 8.72 17.03
N GLU A 472 -24.75 8.58 18.17
CA GLU A 472 -25.37 8.60 19.48
C GLU A 472 -24.78 9.71 20.37
N LEU A 473 -25.65 10.37 21.12
CA LEU A 473 -25.31 11.33 22.18
C LEU A 473 -25.94 10.88 23.49
N ASP A 474 -25.27 11.09 24.62
CA ASP A 474 -25.89 10.94 25.94
C ASP A 474 -26.84 12.10 26.29
N ASP A 475 -27.40 12.07 27.48
CA ASP A 475 -28.35 13.09 27.97
C ASP A 475 -27.68 14.36 28.54
N GLY A 476 -26.36 14.52 28.36
CA GLY A 476 -25.61 15.66 28.89
C GLY A 476 -25.26 15.58 30.38
N ASN A 477 -25.63 14.47 31.04
CA ASN A 477 -25.39 14.19 32.46
C ASN A 477 -24.73 12.81 32.68
N GLY A 478 -24.14 12.20 31.64
CA GLY A 478 -23.55 10.87 31.70
C GLY A 478 -24.56 9.72 31.77
N GLY A 479 -25.82 9.97 31.38
CA GLY A 479 -26.89 8.99 31.32
C GLY A 479 -26.90 8.16 30.03
N GLN A 480 -28.10 7.77 29.58
CA GLN A 480 -28.26 6.88 28.43
C GLN A 480 -27.98 7.57 27.09
N TYR A 481 -27.32 6.84 26.20
CA TYR A 481 -27.12 7.24 24.80
C TYR A 481 -28.43 7.12 24.01
N ARG A 482 -28.68 8.10 23.14
CA ARG A 482 -29.80 8.12 22.19
C ARG A 482 -29.28 8.30 20.78
N GLU A 483 -29.91 7.61 19.83
CA GLU A 483 -29.60 7.77 18.41
C GLU A 483 -30.13 9.13 17.93
N VAL A 484 -29.23 10.01 17.52
CA VAL A 484 -29.53 11.37 17.07
C VAL A 484 -29.42 11.52 15.56
N TYR A 485 -28.76 10.57 14.90
CA TYR A 485 -28.66 10.54 13.44
C TYR A 485 -28.51 9.10 12.93
N VAL A 486 -29.24 8.78 11.87
CA VAL A 486 -29.13 7.54 11.10
C VAL A 486 -29.14 7.90 9.61
N GLY A 487 -28.04 7.68 8.90
CA GLY A 487 -27.95 8.03 7.48
C GLY A 487 -26.56 7.88 6.89
N LYS A 488 -26.40 8.27 5.62
CA LYS A 488 -25.17 8.06 4.83
C LYS A 488 -24.13 9.17 4.97
N GLU A 489 -24.54 10.33 5.45
CA GLU A 489 -23.66 11.47 5.59
C GLU A 489 -22.62 11.22 6.67
N THR A 490 -21.46 11.84 6.48
CA THR A 490 -20.31 11.75 7.38
C THR A 490 -20.17 12.97 8.27
N VAL A 491 -21.13 13.90 8.19
CA VAL A 491 -21.24 15.10 9.00
C VAL A 491 -22.69 15.24 9.45
N CYS A 492 -22.90 15.53 10.73
CA CYS A 492 -24.22 15.79 11.29
C CYS A 492 -24.14 16.91 12.31
N THR A 493 -25.07 17.86 12.21
CA THR A 493 -25.31 18.88 13.23
C THR A 493 -26.52 18.49 14.06
N VAL A 494 -26.33 18.43 15.37
CA VAL A 494 -27.38 18.17 16.35
C VAL A 494 -27.73 19.50 17.02
N ASP A 495 -28.93 20.00 16.75
CA ASP A 495 -29.47 21.22 17.33
C ASP A 495 -30.33 20.94 18.57
N GLY A 496 -30.60 21.98 19.37
CA GLY A 496 -31.53 21.90 20.50
C GLY A 496 -30.96 21.23 21.75
N LEU A 497 -29.64 21.17 21.89
CA LEU A 497 -28.98 20.67 23.10
C LEU A 497 -29.18 21.65 24.28
N HIS A 498 -29.16 21.16 25.51
CA HIS A 498 -29.16 22.06 26.66
C HIS A 498 -27.85 22.87 26.75
N PHE A 499 -27.97 24.16 27.09
CA PHE A 499 -26.83 25.03 27.40
C PHE A 499 -26.05 24.56 28.63
N ASN A 500 -24.80 24.99 28.73
CA ASN A 500 -23.87 24.68 29.82
C ASN A 500 -23.90 23.19 30.21
N SER A 501 -23.91 22.30 29.21
CA SER A 501 -24.04 20.86 29.40
C SER A 501 -22.95 20.14 28.60
N SER A 502 -22.50 19.00 29.14
CA SER A 502 -21.42 18.20 28.55
C SER A 502 -21.99 16.90 28.00
N TYR A 503 -21.97 16.74 26.69
CA TYR A 503 -22.49 15.56 25.99
C TYR A 503 -21.37 14.64 25.55
N ASN A 504 -21.55 13.34 25.73
CA ASN A 504 -20.69 12.31 25.18
C ASN A 504 -21.25 11.80 23.85
N ALA A 505 -20.44 11.83 22.79
CA ALA A 505 -20.84 11.41 21.45
C ALA A 505 -20.03 10.22 20.94
N ARG A 506 -20.67 9.29 20.23
CA ARG A 506 -20.03 8.15 19.57
C ARG A 506 -20.76 7.76 18.28
N VAL A 507 -20.04 7.24 17.30
CA VAL A 507 -20.62 6.87 15.99
C VAL A 507 -20.23 5.44 15.60
N LYS A 508 -21.14 4.70 14.99
CA LYS A 508 -20.91 3.36 14.41
C LYS A 508 -21.36 3.34 12.94
N ALA A 509 -20.79 2.44 12.14
CA ALA A 509 -21.16 2.24 10.73
C ALA A 509 -21.87 0.89 10.55
N TYR A 510 -22.75 0.78 9.56
CA TYR A 510 -23.43 -0.47 9.22
C TYR A 510 -23.44 -0.74 7.71
N ASN A 511 -23.49 -2.01 7.34
CA ASN A 511 -23.66 -2.51 5.98
C ASN A 511 -24.59 -3.73 5.98
N SER A 512 -24.79 -4.36 4.82
CA SER A 512 -25.60 -5.56 4.64
C SER A 512 -25.20 -6.77 5.50
N ILE A 513 -23.97 -6.80 6.02
CA ILE A 513 -23.48 -7.86 6.92
C ILE A 513 -23.86 -7.58 8.38
N GLY A 514 -23.92 -6.32 8.76
CA GLY A 514 -24.32 -5.91 10.10
C GLY A 514 -23.70 -4.59 10.56
N VAL A 515 -23.76 -4.39 11.87
CA VAL A 515 -23.33 -3.16 12.53
C VAL A 515 -21.91 -3.32 13.09
N GLY A 516 -21.04 -2.39 12.73
CA GLY A 516 -19.66 -2.32 13.21
C GLY A 516 -19.52 -1.77 14.63
N PRO A 517 -18.31 -1.77 15.19
CA PRO A 517 -18.02 -1.20 16.50
C PRO A 517 -18.17 0.32 16.54
N TYR A 518 -18.36 0.88 17.73
CA TYR A 518 -18.38 2.33 17.95
C TYR A 518 -16.99 2.96 17.83
N SER A 519 -16.97 4.23 17.41
CA SER A 519 -15.82 5.12 17.52
C SER A 519 -15.41 5.33 18.98
N LYS A 520 -14.22 5.92 19.18
CA LYS A 520 -13.90 6.54 20.48
C LYS A 520 -14.94 7.60 20.82
N THR A 521 -15.33 7.68 22.09
CA THR A 521 -16.24 8.71 22.58
C THR A 521 -15.54 10.06 22.64
N VAL A 522 -16.22 11.12 22.20
CA VAL A 522 -15.79 12.51 22.37
C VAL A 522 -16.73 13.24 23.32
N MET A 523 -16.18 14.09 24.19
CA MET A 523 -16.95 14.99 25.04
C MET A 523 -17.12 16.34 24.32
N LEU A 524 -18.34 16.82 24.24
CA LEU A 524 -18.73 18.10 23.66
C LEU A 524 -19.35 18.98 24.75
N LYS A 525 -18.91 20.23 24.85
CA LYS A 525 -19.49 21.20 25.80
C LYS A 525 -20.25 22.28 25.04
N THR A 526 -21.53 22.46 25.34
CA THR A 526 -22.34 23.56 24.82
C THR A 526 -21.97 24.88 25.50
N SER A 527 -22.38 26.01 24.92
CA SER A 527 -22.03 27.34 25.45
C SER A 527 -22.57 27.55 26.87
N ASP A 528 -21.78 28.22 27.71
CA ASP A 528 -22.13 28.51 29.11
C ASP A 528 -23.28 29.53 29.23
N VAL A 529 -23.46 30.36 28.20
CA VAL A 529 -24.49 31.40 28.09
C VAL A 529 -25.30 31.21 26.80
N ALA A 530 -26.57 31.62 26.85
CA ALA A 530 -27.48 31.51 25.70
C ALA A 530 -27.42 32.76 24.82
N TRP A 531 -27.10 32.57 23.54
CA TRP A 531 -27.20 33.60 22.50
C TRP A 531 -28.47 33.37 21.68
N PHE A 532 -29.34 34.37 21.61
CA PHE A 532 -30.58 34.30 20.85
C PHE A 532 -31.05 35.69 20.41
N THR A 533 -32.02 35.71 19.51
CA THR A 533 -32.63 36.90 18.91
C THR A 533 -34.14 36.77 18.97
N PHE A 534 -34.89 37.79 18.55
CA PHE A 534 -36.32 37.65 18.32
C PHE A 534 -36.57 36.75 17.11
N ASP A 535 -37.60 35.91 17.20
CA ASP A 535 -37.98 34.97 16.16
C ASP A 535 -38.89 35.66 15.11
N PRO A 536 -38.39 35.89 13.88
CA PRO A 536 -39.19 36.51 12.83
C PRO A 536 -40.31 35.60 12.32
N THR A 537 -40.19 34.27 12.51
CA THR A 537 -41.17 33.31 11.98
C THR A 537 -42.44 33.26 12.81
N SER A 538 -42.32 33.54 14.11
CA SER A 538 -43.46 33.58 15.02
C SER A 538 -44.03 34.99 15.24
N ALA A 539 -43.36 36.05 14.77
CA ALA A 539 -43.77 37.44 14.98
C ALA A 539 -45.10 37.81 14.27
N HIS A 540 -45.91 38.66 14.91
CA HIS A 540 -47.12 39.22 14.29
C HIS A 540 -46.76 40.19 13.14
N ARG A 541 -47.64 40.39 12.15
CA ARG A 541 -47.39 41.25 10.98
C ARG A 541 -47.09 42.71 11.33
N ASP A 542 -47.58 43.17 12.48
CA ASP A 542 -47.35 44.55 12.97
C ASP A 542 -45.99 44.71 13.66
N ILE A 543 -45.30 43.61 13.97
CA ILE A 543 -43.97 43.63 14.57
C ILE A 543 -42.93 43.92 13.49
N VAL A 544 -42.00 44.83 13.80
CA VAL A 544 -40.87 45.19 12.95
C VAL A 544 -39.59 44.85 13.69
N LEU A 545 -38.83 43.92 13.13
CA LEU A 545 -37.53 43.49 13.64
C LEU A 545 -36.40 44.14 12.84
N THR A 546 -35.42 44.71 13.54
CA THR A 546 -34.24 45.35 12.98
C THR A 546 -32.98 44.91 13.73
N ASN A 547 -31.80 45.33 13.26
CA ASN A 547 -30.52 45.01 13.90
C ASN A 547 -30.33 43.49 14.08
N ASP A 548 -30.37 42.74 12.97
CA ASP A 548 -30.27 41.28 12.97
C ASP A 548 -31.27 40.58 13.92
N ASN A 549 -32.51 41.10 13.94
CA ASN A 549 -33.61 40.64 14.81
C ASN A 549 -33.34 40.80 16.31
N GLN A 550 -32.44 41.71 16.72
CA GLN A 550 -32.21 42.03 18.13
C GLN A 550 -33.07 43.18 18.63
N THR A 551 -33.50 44.07 17.74
CA THR A 551 -34.33 45.22 18.09
C THR A 551 -35.75 45.00 17.59
N VAL A 552 -36.73 45.23 18.45
CA VAL A 552 -38.15 45.09 18.12
C VAL A 552 -38.91 46.40 18.32
N SER A 553 -39.77 46.71 17.35
CA SER A 553 -40.77 47.77 17.42
C SER A 553 -42.11 47.26 16.87
N CYS A 554 -43.19 48.00 17.09
CA CYS A 554 -44.52 47.63 16.62
C CYS A 554 -45.13 48.79 15.81
N ASN A 555 -45.97 48.49 14.82
CA ASN A 555 -46.74 49.49 14.07
C ASN A 555 -48.15 49.70 14.63
N SER A 556 -48.64 48.78 15.47
CA SER A 556 -49.98 48.82 16.06
C SER A 556 -50.02 49.64 17.37
N TYR A 557 -51.19 50.20 17.67
CA TYR A 557 -51.48 50.75 18.99
C TYR A 557 -51.79 49.67 20.04
N ASP A 558 -52.20 48.48 19.58
CA ASP A 558 -52.39 47.31 20.44
C ASP A 558 -51.04 46.63 20.75
N ASP A 559 -50.94 46.03 21.93
CA ASP A 559 -49.78 45.25 22.31
C ASP A 559 -49.69 43.95 21.48
N ARG A 560 -48.48 43.66 21.00
CA ARG A 560 -48.17 42.45 20.25
C ARG A 560 -47.05 41.69 20.94
N VAL A 561 -47.22 40.38 21.13
CA VAL A 561 -46.17 39.51 21.68
C VAL A 561 -45.18 39.14 20.58
N VAL A 562 -43.89 39.21 20.92
CA VAL A 562 -42.78 38.65 20.17
C VAL A 562 -42.02 37.64 21.04
N LEU A 563 -41.60 36.54 20.44
CA LEU A 563 -40.87 35.46 21.11
C LEU A 563 -39.39 35.45 20.71
N GLY A 564 -38.54 34.92 21.57
CA GLY A 564 -37.14 34.63 21.28
C GLY A 564 -36.95 33.32 20.52
N THR A 565 -35.80 33.16 19.86
CA THR A 565 -35.43 31.95 19.12
C THR A 565 -34.94 30.80 20.01
N ALA A 566 -34.57 31.06 21.26
CA ALA A 566 -34.14 30.03 22.21
C ALA A 566 -35.26 29.54 23.11
N ALA A 567 -35.29 28.22 23.33
CA ALA A 567 -36.19 27.54 24.24
C ALA A 567 -35.42 26.91 25.40
N PHE A 568 -35.89 27.13 26.62
CA PHE A 568 -35.24 26.70 27.86
C PHE A 568 -36.11 25.70 28.61
N SER A 569 -35.53 24.55 28.97
CA SER A 569 -36.19 23.49 29.74
C SER A 569 -35.38 23.01 30.95
N LYS A 570 -34.15 23.49 31.11
CA LYS A 570 -33.22 23.15 32.20
C LYS A 570 -32.20 24.28 32.38
N GLY A 571 -31.63 24.39 33.58
CA GLY A 571 -30.52 25.30 33.88
C GLY A 571 -30.97 26.69 34.36
N ILE A 572 -30.02 27.62 34.40
CA ILE A 572 -30.22 29.01 34.83
C ILE A 572 -29.85 29.92 33.67
N HIS A 573 -30.76 30.80 33.27
CA HIS A 573 -30.62 31.66 32.10
C HIS A 573 -30.92 33.10 32.46
N TYR A 574 -30.11 34.03 31.96
CA TYR A 574 -30.28 35.47 32.17
C TYR A 574 -30.11 36.24 30.86
N TRP A 575 -31.00 37.18 30.62
CA TRP A 575 -30.90 38.14 29.51
C TRP A 575 -31.45 39.49 29.94
N GLU A 576 -31.09 40.53 29.20
CA GLU A 576 -31.58 41.89 29.43
C GLU A 576 -32.27 42.43 28.19
N VAL A 577 -33.17 43.39 28.40
CA VAL A 577 -33.87 44.13 27.35
C VAL A 577 -33.70 45.62 27.62
N SER A 578 -33.03 46.31 26.71
CA SER A 578 -32.79 47.75 26.75
C SER A 578 -33.96 48.53 26.16
N ILE A 579 -34.39 49.60 26.82
CA ILE A 579 -35.46 50.47 26.34
C ILE A 579 -34.87 51.57 25.44
N ASP A 580 -35.06 51.47 24.14
CA ASP A 580 -34.49 52.41 23.16
C ASP A 580 -35.40 53.62 22.93
N ARG A 581 -36.72 53.38 22.92
CA ARG A 581 -37.76 54.40 22.77
C ARG A 581 -38.91 54.10 23.72
N TYR A 582 -39.42 55.15 24.37
CA TYR A 582 -40.50 55.07 25.34
C TYR A 582 -41.25 56.40 25.33
N ASP A 583 -42.31 56.48 24.53
CA ASP A 583 -43.08 57.71 24.30
C ASP A 583 -44.51 57.55 24.82
N ASN A 584 -45.19 58.59 25.31
CA ASN A 584 -46.61 58.52 25.68
C ASN A 584 -46.98 57.50 26.79
N HIS A 585 -46.04 57.16 27.69
CA HIS A 585 -46.26 56.33 28.89
C HIS A 585 -46.97 54.96 28.65
N PRO A 586 -46.42 54.08 27.80
CA PRO A 586 -46.95 52.75 27.53
C PRO A 586 -46.54 51.75 28.62
N ASP A 587 -47.20 50.60 28.64
CA ASP A 587 -46.99 49.55 29.63
C ASP A 587 -46.42 48.27 28.97
N PRO A 588 -45.19 48.29 28.41
CA PRO A 588 -44.61 47.10 27.81
C PRO A 588 -44.41 46.00 28.87
N ALA A 589 -44.49 44.75 28.41
CA ALA A 589 -44.34 43.59 29.29
C ALA A 589 -43.19 42.69 28.86
N PHE A 590 -42.45 42.17 29.84
CA PHE A 590 -41.24 41.37 29.66
C PHE A 590 -41.37 40.08 30.46
N GLY A 591 -40.94 38.95 29.89
CA GLY A 591 -40.96 37.70 30.62
C GLY A 591 -40.70 36.48 29.76
N ILE A 592 -41.45 35.42 30.06
CA ILE A 592 -41.35 34.13 29.39
C ILE A 592 -42.72 33.66 28.93
N ALA A 593 -42.74 32.84 27.89
CA ALA A 593 -43.96 32.24 27.38
C ALA A 593 -43.74 30.82 26.88
N ARG A 594 -44.84 30.10 26.66
CA ARG A 594 -44.85 28.90 25.82
C ARG A 594 -44.98 29.31 24.36
N ILE A 595 -44.46 28.48 23.45
CA ILE A 595 -44.42 28.78 22.00
C ILE A 595 -45.81 29.06 21.38
N ASN A 596 -46.89 28.57 22.01
CA ASN A 596 -48.27 28.71 21.57
C ASN A 596 -49.07 29.79 22.33
N THR A 597 -48.38 30.75 22.96
CA THR A 597 -48.99 31.94 23.59
C THR A 597 -49.71 32.81 22.55
N MET A 598 -50.74 33.52 22.99
CA MET A 598 -51.52 34.42 22.15
C MET A 598 -50.71 35.70 21.85
N LYS A 599 -50.63 36.08 20.56
CA LYS A 599 -49.77 37.18 20.11
C LYS A 599 -50.48 38.51 19.92
N ASP A 600 -51.81 38.49 19.84
CA ASP A 600 -52.65 39.66 19.58
C ASP A 600 -53.09 40.36 20.88
N MET A 601 -52.31 40.22 21.94
CA MET A 601 -52.58 40.79 23.26
C MET A 601 -51.30 41.05 24.04
N MET A 602 -51.42 41.70 25.19
CA MET A 602 -50.33 41.89 26.15
C MET A 602 -49.87 40.55 26.76
N LEU A 603 -48.56 40.40 26.93
CA LEU A 603 -47.94 39.23 27.52
C LEU A 603 -48.40 39.02 28.97
N GLY A 604 -48.79 37.79 29.32
CA GLY A 604 -49.31 37.42 30.64
C GLY A 604 -50.84 37.47 30.76
N LYS A 605 -51.57 37.98 29.75
CA LYS A 605 -53.03 37.90 29.72
C LYS A 605 -53.57 36.48 29.50
N ASP A 606 -52.77 35.61 28.88
CA ASP A 606 -53.11 34.20 28.72
C ASP A 606 -52.50 33.31 29.82
N ASP A 607 -52.89 32.04 29.84
CA ASP A 607 -52.41 31.02 30.76
C ASP A 607 -51.04 30.40 30.35
N LYS A 608 -50.39 30.96 29.32
CA LYS A 608 -49.16 30.41 28.71
C LYS A 608 -47.97 31.35 28.84
N ALA A 609 -48.16 32.55 29.38
CA ALA A 609 -47.13 33.55 29.58
C ALA A 609 -47.05 34.01 31.04
N TRP A 610 -45.83 34.32 31.47
CA TRP A 610 -45.50 34.85 32.79
C TRP A 610 -44.64 36.08 32.57
N ALA A 611 -45.14 37.24 33.00
CA ALA A 611 -44.52 38.50 32.65
C ALA A 611 -44.60 39.52 33.77
N MET A 612 -43.76 40.54 33.65
CA MET A 612 -43.88 41.81 34.36
C MET A 612 -44.19 42.89 33.33
N TYR A 613 -45.30 43.61 33.50
CA TYR A 613 -45.55 44.84 32.77
C TYR A 613 -45.22 46.03 33.65
N VAL A 614 -44.68 47.08 33.03
CA VAL A 614 -44.06 48.20 33.76
C VAL A 614 -44.35 49.52 33.07
N ASP A 615 -44.89 50.46 33.85
CA ASP A 615 -45.12 51.85 33.46
C ASP A 615 -43.89 52.72 33.83
N ASN A 616 -44.01 54.05 33.74
CA ASN A 616 -42.92 54.96 34.08
C ASN A 616 -42.60 55.07 35.58
N ASN A 617 -43.50 54.60 36.45
CA ASN A 617 -43.43 54.72 37.90
C ASN A 617 -43.45 53.37 38.64
N ARG A 618 -44.09 52.33 38.08
CA ARG A 618 -44.52 51.12 38.79
C ARG A 618 -44.57 49.91 37.87
N SER A 619 -44.52 48.72 38.47
CA SER A 619 -44.72 47.46 37.76
C SER A 619 -45.64 46.50 38.52
N TRP A 620 -46.11 45.50 37.78
CA TRP A 620 -46.89 44.37 38.30
C TRP A 620 -46.49 43.09 37.59
N PHE A 621 -46.64 41.96 38.28
CA PHE A 621 -46.54 40.64 37.67
C PHE A 621 -47.91 40.25 37.08
N MET A 622 -47.88 39.60 35.92
CA MET A 622 -49.08 39.17 35.20
C MET A 622 -48.94 37.73 34.70
N HIS A 623 -49.97 36.93 34.98
CA HIS A 623 -50.18 35.59 34.43
C HIS A 623 -51.67 35.28 34.43
N ASN A 624 -52.20 34.69 33.35
CA ASN A 624 -53.62 34.35 33.21
C ASN A 624 -54.56 35.52 33.52
N ASN A 625 -54.20 36.72 33.04
CA ASN A 625 -54.94 37.98 33.27
C ASN A 625 -55.10 38.37 34.75
N SER A 626 -54.32 37.76 35.65
CA SER A 626 -54.25 38.10 37.06
C SER A 626 -53.02 38.95 37.34
N HIS A 627 -53.20 40.03 38.10
CA HIS A 627 -52.17 41.01 38.40
C HIS A 627 -51.78 40.92 39.89
N THR A 628 -50.49 40.77 40.18
CA THR A 628 -49.99 40.62 41.55
C THR A 628 -48.76 41.49 41.81
N ASN A 629 -48.41 41.64 43.09
CA ASN A 629 -47.14 42.21 43.55
C ASN A 629 -46.75 43.54 42.91
N ARG A 630 -47.57 44.58 43.15
CA ARG A 630 -47.24 45.95 42.75
C ARG A 630 -45.91 46.38 43.39
N ALA A 631 -44.97 46.82 42.56
CA ALA A 631 -43.70 47.39 43.00
C ALA A 631 -43.55 48.83 42.47
N GLU A 632 -42.95 49.70 43.29
CA GLU A 632 -42.57 51.05 42.87
C GLU A 632 -41.20 50.99 42.17
N GLY A 633 -41.00 51.85 41.17
CA GLY A 633 -39.87 51.80 40.24
C GLY A 633 -40.34 51.37 38.84
N GLY A 634 -40.27 52.31 37.90
CA GLY A 634 -40.67 52.09 36.51
C GLY A 634 -39.50 52.19 35.53
N ILE A 635 -39.82 52.28 34.24
CA ILE A 635 -38.83 52.36 33.16
C ILE A 635 -38.84 53.72 32.45
N THR A 636 -37.69 54.09 31.91
CA THR A 636 -37.51 55.25 31.02
C THR A 636 -36.59 54.87 29.85
N LYS A 637 -36.49 55.73 28.85
CA LYS A 637 -35.53 55.55 27.75
C LYS A 637 -34.10 55.39 28.33
N GLY A 638 -33.42 54.31 27.96
CA GLY A 638 -32.10 53.93 28.45
C GLY A 638 -32.11 53.00 29.67
N SER A 639 -33.28 52.69 30.24
CA SER A 639 -33.39 51.67 31.29
C SER A 639 -33.17 50.26 30.73
N THR A 640 -32.72 49.33 31.56
CA THR A 640 -32.63 47.91 31.21
C THR A 640 -33.52 47.05 32.09
N VAL A 641 -34.22 46.09 31.49
CA VAL A 641 -35.04 45.09 32.19
C VAL A 641 -34.37 43.72 32.05
N GLY A 642 -33.89 43.17 33.16
CA GLY A 642 -33.30 41.84 33.22
C GLY A 642 -34.32 40.77 33.57
N VAL A 643 -34.20 39.59 32.96
CA VAL A 643 -35.05 38.43 33.23
C VAL A 643 -34.16 37.26 33.60
N LEU A 644 -34.33 36.74 34.82
CA LEU A 644 -33.63 35.57 35.33
C LEU A 644 -34.59 34.39 35.44
N LEU A 645 -34.38 33.39 34.60
CA LEU A 645 -35.12 32.13 34.61
C LEU A 645 -34.25 31.03 35.23
N ASP A 646 -34.58 30.61 36.44
CA ASP A 646 -33.92 29.48 37.12
C ASP A 646 -34.84 28.25 37.07
N LEU A 647 -34.60 27.36 36.10
CA LEU A 647 -35.36 26.10 35.95
C LEU A 647 -34.87 25.00 36.90
N THR A 648 -33.76 25.25 37.63
CA THR A 648 -33.30 24.34 38.70
C THR A 648 -34.13 24.57 39.96
N LYS A 649 -34.38 25.83 40.31
CA LYS A 649 -35.27 26.24 41.41
C LYS A 649 -36.72 26.43 41.00
N ARG A 650 -37.01 26.43 39.69
CA ARG A 650 -38.33 26.65 39.08
C ARG A 650 -38.90 28.04 39.37
N THR A 651 -38.05 29.06 39.31
CA THR A 651 -38.38 30.45 39.65
C THR A 651 -38.10 31.44 38.51
N LEU A 652 -38.90 32.50 38.43
CA LEU A 652 -38.68 33.65 37.54
C LEU A 652 -38.52 34.94 38.37
N THR A 653 -37.45 35.70 38.08
CA THR A 653 -37.12 36.95 38.79
C THR A 653 -36.78 38.04 37.79
N PHE A 654 -37.21 39.27 38.08
CA PHE A 654 -36.98 40.44 37.24
C PHE A 654 -35.98 41.40 37.87
N TYR A 655 -35.26 42.14 37.02
CA TYR A 655 -34.30 43.16 37.38
C TYR A 655 -34.60 44.43 36.61
N ILE A 656 -34.40 45.59 37.22
CA ILE A 656 -34.39 46.89 36.53
C ILE A 656 -33.04 47.54 36.81
N ASN A 657 -32.32 47.94 35.77
CA ASN A 657 -31.00 48.56 35.87
C ASN A 657 -30.01 47.74 36.72
N LYS A 658 -30.05 46.41 36.57
CA LYS A 658 -29.23 45.41 37.30
C LYS A 658 -29.54 45.25 38.80
N GLU A 659 -30.56 45.93 39.31
CA GLU A 659 -31.08 45.71 40.66
C GLU A 659 -32.31 44.81 40.61
N GLN A 660 -32.42 43.89 41.57
CA GLN A 660 -33.57 42.98 41.62
C GLN A 660 -34.85 43.80 41.87
N HIS A 661 -35.84 43.65 40.99
CA HIS A 661 -37.06 44.42 41.01
C HIS A 661 -38.21 43.60 41.62
N GLY A 662 -38.46 43.82 42.91
CA GLY A 662 -39.45 43.07 43.68
C GLY A 662 -38.98 41.69 44.15
N PRO A 663 -39.88 40.89 44.74
CA PRO A 663 -39.58 39.51 45.14
C PRO A 663 -39.49 38.58 43.90
N THR A 664 -39.18 37.30 44.13
CA THR A 664 -39.37 36.25 43.11
C THR A 664 -40.80 36.33 42.58
N ALA A 665 -40.94 36.46 41.25
CA ALA A 665 -42.22 36.79 40.63
C ALA A 665 -43.13 35.57 40.48
N PHE A 666 -42.55 34.45 40.07
CA PHE A 666 -43.27 33.20 39.86
C PHE A 666 -42.43 32.02 40.35
N GLU A 667 -43.10 31.03 40.91
CA GLU A 667 -42.52 29.79 41.43
C GLU A 667 -43.23 28.58 40.81
N ASN A 668 -42.64 27.39 40.98
CA ASN A 668 -43.18 26.13 40.45
C ASN A 668 -43.35 26.11 38.93
N LEU A 669 -42.50 26.84 38.21
CA LEU A 669 -42.47 26.82 36.74
C LEU A 669 -42.00 25.45 36.23
N ASP A 670 -42.79 24.84 35.36
CA ASP A 670 -42.49 23.55 34.74
C ASP A 670 -42.84 23.55 33.24
N GLY A 671 -41.97 22.93 32.46
CA GLY A 671 -42.07 22.85 31.00
C GLY A 671 -40.95 23.60 30.27
N VAL A 672 -41.22 23.90 29.00
CA VAL A 672 -40.30 24.59 28.09
C VAL A 672 -40.77 26.03 27.92
N PHE A 673 -39.87 26.98 28.13
CA PHE A 673 -40.15 28.41 28.08
C PHE A 673 -39.26 29.12 27.07
N VAL A 674 -39.84 30.08 26.37
CA VAL A 674 -39.12 30.99 25.47
C VAL A 674 -39.15 32.41 26.05
N PRO A 675 -38.10 33.22 25.89
CA PRO A 675 -38.13 34.65 26.17
C PRO A 675 -39.24 35.33 25.38
N ALA A 676 -39.95 36.26 26.01
CA ALA A 676 -41.06 36.95 25.37
C ALA A 676 -41.16 38.41 25.82
N VAL A 677 -41.59 39.27 24.91
CA VAL A 677 -41.89 40.68 25.17
C VAL A 677 -43.19 41.04 24.48
N SER A 678 -44.02 41.89 25.08
CA SER A 678 -45.11 42.57 24.36
C SER A 678 -44.96 44.08 24.39
N LEU A 679 -45.20 44.71 23.25
CA LEU A 679 -45.13 46.15 23.09
C LEU A 679 -46.07 46.66 22.00
N ASN A 680 -46.40 47.94 22.08
CA ASN A 680 -47.09 48.71 21.05
C ASN A 680 -46.14 49.72 20.37
N ARG A 681 -46.66 50.50 19.42
CA ARG A 681 -45.90 51.47 18.61
C ARG A 681 -45.05 52.47 19.38
N ASN A 682 -45.46 52.80 20.60
CA ASN A 682 -44.80 53.81 21.41
C ASN A 682 -43.52 53.30 22.10
N VAL A 683 -43.21 52.01 22.00
CA VAL A 683 -42.02 51.39 22.59
C VAL A 683 -41.14 50.79 21.50
N GLN A 684 -39.83 50.91 21.70
CA GLN A 684 -38.83 50.13 20.98
C GLN A 684 -37.83 49.58 21.99
N VAL A 685 -37.49 48.30 21.86
CA VAL A 685 -36.53 47.66 22.76
C VAL A 685 -35.51 46.84 22.00
N THR A 686 -34.32 46.70 22.58
CA THR A 686 -33.24 45.86 22.06
C THR A 686 -32.89 44.77 23.07
N LEU A 687 -32.84 43.54 22.59
CA LEU A 687 -32.52 42.34 23.35
C LEU A 687 -30.99 42.19 23.51
N LEU A 688 -30.55 41.94 24.74
CA LEU A 688 -29.16 41.71 25.12
C LEU A 688 -29.01 40.28 25.65
N THR A 689 -28.30 39.42 24.91
CA THR A 689 -28.10 38.00 25.24
C THR A 689 -26.63 37.66 25.46
N GLY A 690 -26.32 36.40 25.82
CA GLY A 690 -24.95 35.99 26.12
C GLY A 690 -24.40 36.54 27.44
N LEU A 691 -25.28 36.90 28.38
CA LEU A 691 -24.90 37.49 29.67
C LEU A 691 -24.68 36.43 30.75
N GLU A 692 -23.74 36.70 31.67
CA GLU A 692 -23.57 35.89 32.89
C GLU A 692 -24.74 36.10 33.85
N VAL A 693 -25.05 35.07 34.65
CA VAL A 693 -26.02 35.17 35.73
C VAL A 693 -25.54 36.18 36.78
N PRO A 694 -26.39 37.15 37.22
CA PRO A 694 -26.02 38.12 38.24
C PRO A 694 -25.54 37.46 39.54
N LYS A 695 -24.33 37.82 40.00
CA LYS A 695 -23.66 37.21 41.18
C LYS A 695 -24.26 37.60 42.53
N ASN A 696 -25.11 38.63 42.57
CA ASN A 696 -25.73 39.17 43.79
C ASN A 696 -27.12 38.57 44.06
N ILE A 697 -27.26 37.24 43.99
CA ILE A 697 -28.41 36.55 44.57
C ILE A 697 -28.16 36.59 46.09
N LYS A 698 -28.77 37.53 46.81
CA LYS A 698 -28.82 37.44 48.28
C LYS A 698 -29.48 36.08 48.61
N GLN A 699 -28.67 35.15 49.14
CA GLN A 699 -29.14 33.88 49.69
C GLN A 699 -30.06 34.11 50.87
#